data_AF-A0A9P8EQ80-F1
#
_entry.id   AF-A0A9P8EQ80-F1
#
_cell.length_a   1.000
_cell.length_b   1.000
_cell.length_c   1.000
_cell.angle_alpha   90.00
_cell.angle_beta   90.00
_cell.angle_gamma   90.00
#
_symmetry.space_group_name_H-M   'P 1'
#
loop_
_entity.id
_entity.type
_entity.pdbx_description
1 polymer ?
#
loop_
_entity_poly.entity_id
_entity_poly.type
_entity_poly.pdbx_seq_one_letter_code
_entity_poly.pdbx_strand_id
1 'polypeptide(L)'
;MVSAVHDDDTDYSDLDEEAASAAPASRHPSGPKNRERLSERTPLLSTSPPPPAYADVTRLYGTPPYVARNESNAVQPNELHHQDATTSAYTRTEEPQSMGDPERDAQDGKKVTKKRKVLTNRKALACLIFVLTCSLIGLVTVTTVKHDKSQDSNSGNGSPSPADGFPHYMRCNYGSVSDPQTWSFESPRSFSFVEITEGAHNPSSDITGQVRLMLGQEDQEHPILTELRIAKSAAAQNSHFKVDYTGESLRLNAPAYSPSSYRACMEIDLRIWIKPGAQLEHLEIATEHLDIRVEPGLFPPSLETTRSGQGDAYYISNNTDFITVVGSFYAAYWESGRETRIDTVSGSISGRFALKDVLSIKTVSGNININVEPKPESPIDPRPASFDAVTVSGSIKAIFPMSSTIAEIPPRFYHTKVESRSGSVHGDYIHGINTDITTSSGSIDVNVLPYSSKSTGSWLRTESAVGGIHVNVLPPYEEPQDVMGHLRSVHKTKSGSLHIKYPQQWEGKIEAVTMSGSVKLRGKDVEVLKRWSGPVGAHVIAKKGEASSAIDLSTSSGSVDATIDVHFCSSQIAKKLKMPFNTALTRKLGIKVPVVQGGMMWVGYAELASAVSNAGGLGILTALTQPSPEDLRKEIRRCRRMTSKPFGVNLTLLPALQPPDYPAYARVIIEEGIRIVETAGNNPAPVIKQLKSANPPIIILHKCTTVRHALSAIKLGVDFLSIDGMECAGHVGETDITNFILLSRARQELNVPFIASGGFADGQGLAAALSLGAEGINMGTRFMCTVEAPIHQNIKESIVKAQETDTELILRRWRNTSRMFSNKVAREAIKIERESPTGKFEEVAPYVSGKRGREVFLNGDPEHGVWTAGQVIGLIHDIPTCADLITRIEREALETINKAKSLYVDELPESDMEGKPIQDPSAKPKSEHGSVRPKENNPEAQVWGIGKSKL
;
A
#
# COMPACT_ATOMS: atom_id res chain seq x y z
N MET A 1 25.30 2.13 58.25
CA MET A 1 24.29 2.66 59.19
C MET A 1 24.05 4.14 58.84
N VAL A 2 22.84 4.64 59.09
CA VAL A 2 22.36 6.04 59.34
C VAL A 2 23.23 7.26 58.97
N SER A 3 22.56 8.37 58.56
CA SER A 3 23.03 9.77 58.30
C SER A 3 23.93 9.99 57.06
N ALA A 4 23.77 11.01 56.19
CA ALA A 4 22.92 12.23 56.07
C ALA A 4 23.38 13.53 56.81
N VAL A 5 22.83 14.69 56.38
CA VAL A 5 23.13 16.11 56.78
C VAL A 5 24.42 16.64 56.08
N HIS A 6 24.43 17.71 55.26
CA HIS A 6 24.08 19.16 55.43
C HIS A 6 25.14 19.97 56.24
N ASP A 7 25.31 21.29 56.05
CA ASP A 7 24.66 22.19 55.06
C ASP A 7 25.56 22.41 53.82
N ASP A 8 26.05 23.55 53.30
CA ASP A 8 26.02 25.02 53.55
C ASP A 8 25.80 25.73 52.15
N ASP A 9 25.84 27.04 51.85
CA ASP A 9 26.27 28.30 52.50
C ASP A 9 25.47 29.52 51.88
N THR A 10 26.07 30.72 51.71
CA THR A 10 25.47 32.07 51.46
C THR A 10 26.10 32.80 50.24
N ASP A 11 25.82 34.05 49.81
CA ASP A 11 25.09 35.21 50.40
C ASP A 11 24.51 36.19 49.32
N TYR A 12 23.90 37.32 49.75
CA TYR A 12 23.10 38.31 48.99
C TYR A 12 23.84 39.62 48.57
N SER A 13 23.11 40.49 47.84
CA SER A 13 23.29 41.95 47.52
C SER A 13 23.69 42.32 46.08
N ASP A 14 23.36 43.50 45.51
CA ASP A 14 22.11 44.32 45.46
C ASP A 14 22.34 45.51 44.48
N LEU A 15 21.29 46.30 44.19
CA LEU A 15 21.26 47.69 43.61
C LEU A 15 21.22 47.93 42.06
N ASP A 16 20.04 48.45 41.65
CA ASP A 16 19.77 49.74 40.97
C ASP A 16 19.88 50.02 39.44
N GLU A 17 18.68 50.28 38.87
CA GLU A 17 18.19 51.39 37.99
C GLU A 17 18.71 51.76 36.55
N GLU A 18 17.71 51.77 35.63
CA GLU A 18 17.34 52.73 34.56
C GLU A 18 18.33 53.36 33.51
N ALA A 19 18.03 53.02 32.23
CA ALA A 19 17.62 53.92 31.13
C ALA A 19 18.59 54.75 30.22
N ALA A 20 18.35 54.57 28.89
CA ALA A 20 18.25 55.59 27.82
C ALA A 20 19.48 56.28 27.14
N SER A 21 19.85 55.74 25.96
CA SER A 21 20.09 56.43 24.66
C SER A 21 21.03 57.66 24.49
N ALA A 22 21.87 57.65 23.44
CA ALA A 22 21.95 58.71 22.40
C ALA A 22 22.96 58.38 21.27
N ALA A 23 22.87 59.08 20.12
CA ALA A 23 23.82 59.03 19.01
C ALA A 23 24.01 60.41 18.34
N PRO A 24 25.08 60.59 17.53
CA PRO A 24 25.11 61.49 16.37
C PRO A 24 25.60 60.73 15.10
N ALA A 25 25.49 61.17 13.84
CA ALA A 25 25.02 62.39 13.16
C ALA A 25 24.53 61.99 11.71
N SER A 26 24.12 62.85 10.77
CA SER A 26 23.95 64.32 10.69
C SER A 26 22.99 64.74 9.55
N ARG A 27 22.38 65.92 9.70
CA ARG A 27 22.16 67.04 8.72
C ARG A 27 22.26 66.77 7.19
N HIS A 28 21.43 67.36 6.30
CA HIS A 28 20.46 68.49 6.40
C HIS A 28 19.31 68.40 5.35
N PRO A 29 18.28 69.30 5.33
CA PRO A 29 16.94 68.99 4.79
C PRO A 29 16.32 70.00 3.78
N SER A 30 15.10 69.71 3.30
CA SER A 30 14.09 70.72 2.87
C SER A 30 12.64 70.17 2.92
N GLY A 31 11.64 71.02 3.16
CA GLY A 31 10.18 70.73 3.08
C GLY A 31 9.48 71.78 2.19
N PRO A 32 8.26 72.32 2.51
CA PRO A 32 7.27 71.93 3.54
C PRO A 32 5.77 72.16 3.12
N LYS A 33 4.84 72.10 4.11
CA LYS A 33 3.47 72.72 4.17
C LYS A 33 2.24 71.95 3.64
N ASN A 34 1.05 72.51 3.91
CA ASN A 34 -0.23 71.85 4.20
C ASN A 34 -1.45 72.37 3.39
N ARG A 35 -2.48 71.51 3.32
CA ARG A 35 -3.95 71.78 3.30
C ARG A 35 -4.68 72.32 2.04
N GLU A 36 -5.87 71.72 1.83
CA GLU A 36 -7.14 72.32 1.35
C GLU A 36 -7.25 72.77 -0.14
N ARG A 37 -8.40 72.68 -0.84
CA ARG A 37 -9.68 71.94 -0.71
C ARG A 37 -10.49 72.11 -2.02
N LEU A 38 -11.44 71.20 -2.35
CA LEU A 38 -12.55 71.38 -3.35
C LEU A 38 -12.09 71.52 -4.85
N SER A 39 -12.88 71.27 -5.90
CA SER A 39 -14.16 70.53 -6.09
C SER A 39 -14.49 70.31 -7.59
N GLU A 40 -15.40 69.35 -7.86
CA GLU A 40 -16.34 69.26 -9.02
C GLU A 40 -15.94 68.67 -10.40
N ARG A 41 -16.90 67.87 -10.93
CA ARG A 41 -17.22 67.48 -12.34
C ARG A 41 -16.50 66.32 -13.06
N THR A 42 -17.12 65.14 -12.88
CA THR A 42 -17.29 63.99 -13.81
C THR A 42 -17.93 64.37 -15.18
N PRO A 43 -18.10 63.47 -16.20
CA PRO A 43 -18.07 61.99 -16.17
C PRO A 43 -17.34 61.24 -17.33
N LEU A 44 -17.00 59.95 -17.12
CA LEU A 44 -17.60 58.77 -17.81
C LEU A 44 -16.91 57.42 -17.46
N LEU A 45 -17.69 56.34 -17.41
CA LEU A 45 -17.33 54.90 -17.57
C LEU A 45 -15.99 54.43 -16.95
N SER A 46 -15.94 53.89 -15.74
CA SER A 46 -16.60 52.62 -15.35
C SER A 46 -16.61 52.41 -13.83
N THR A 47 -17.58 51.63 -13.31
CA THR A 47 -17.73 51.35 -11.88
C THR A 47 -17.79 49.85 -11.61
N SER A 48 -16.88 49.34 -10.79
CA SER A 48 -16.87 47.96 -10.33
C SER A 48 -18.11 47.61 -9.49
N PRO A 49 -18.74 46.45 -9.69
CA PRO A 49 -19.61 45.85 -8.68
C PRO A 49 -18.80 45.40 -7.45
N PRO A 50 -19.42 45.32 -6.24
CA PRO A 50 -18.82 44.68 -5.07
C PRO A 50 -18.67 43.15 -5.27
N PRO A 51 -17.85 42.46 -4.45
CA PRO A 51 -17.56 41.04 -4.65
C PRO A 51 -18.82 40.16 -4.54
N PRO A 52 -18.95 39.11 -5.39
CA PRO A 52 -20.10 38.21 -5.37
C PRO A 52 -20.07 37.33 -4.11
N ALA A 53 -21.23 37.18 -3.47
CA ALA A 53 -21.40 36.27 -2.34
C ALA A 53 -21.41 34.80 -2.82
N TYR A 54 -20.84 33.89 -2.02
CA TYR A 54 -20.88 32.44 -2.24
C TYR A 54 -22.30 31.88 -2.01
N ALA A 55 -23.18 32.01 -3.01
CA ALA A 55 -24.59 31.66 -2.88
C ALA A 55 -25.28 31.21 -4.20
N ASP A 56 -24.57 30.59 -5.16
CA ASP A 56 -25.26 29.96 -6.31
C ASP A 56 -24.49 28.75 -6.90
N VAL A 57 -24.54 27.60 -6.20
CA VAL A 57 -24.11 26.28 -6.72
C VAL A 57 -25.18 25.21 -6.43
N THR A 58 -26.45 25.62 -6.40
CA THR A 58 -27.59 24.77 -5.96
C THR A 58 -28.67 24.62 -7.03
N ARG A 59 -28.34 24.93 -8.29
CA ARG A 59 -29.25 24.91 -9.46
C ARG A 59 -28.92 23.89 -10.54
N LEU A 60 -27.94 23.02 -10.28
CA LEU A 60 -27.79 21.73 -10.95
C LEU A 60 -28.07 20.63 -9.92
N TYR A 61 -28.59 19.50 -10.40
CA TYR A 61 -29.15 18.37 -9.62
C TYR A 61 -30.50 18.70 -8.93
N GLY A 62 -31.54 17.94 -9.27
CA GLY A 62 -32.94 18.27 -8.99
C GLY A 62 -33.46 17.85 -7.60
N THR A 63 -34.48 18.56 -7.13
CA THR A 63 -35.19 18.28 -5.87
C THR A 63 -36.13 17.06 -5.98
N PRO A 64 -36.07 16.09 -5.04
CA PRO A 64 -37.07 15.03 -4.94
C PRO A 64 -38.36 15.50 -4.23
N PRO A 65 -39.53 14.89 -4.48
CA PRO A 65 -40.79 15.32 -3.89
C PRO A 65 -41.09 14.62 -2.56
N TYR A 66 -41.09 15.37 -1.45
CA TYR A 66 -41.93 15.06 -0.29
C TYR A 66 -42.22 16.32 0.54
N VAL A 67 -43.49 16.55 0.86
CA VAL A 67 -43.96 17.69 1.66
C VAL A 67 -44.34 17.20 3.06
N ALA A 68 -43.86 17.87 4.10
CA ALA A 68 -44.24 17.56 5.48
C ALA A 68 -45.69 17.99 5.75
N ARG A 69 -46.48 17.11 6.37
CA ARG A 69 -47.77 17.50 6.98
C ARG A 69 -47.51 18.22 8.29
N ASN A 70 -48.08 19.42 8.45
CA ASN A 70 -48.35 20.00 9.76
C ASN A 70 -49.82 19.77 10.11
N GLU A 71 -50.09 19.46 11.38
CA GLU A 71 -51.45 19.34 11.93
C GLU A 71 -51.85 20.64 12.64
N SER A 72 -52.85 21.36 12.12
CA SER A 72 -53.68 22.29 12.92
C SER A 72 -54.97 22.70 12.18
N ASN A 73 -56.06 22.79 12.93
CA ASN A 73 -57.23 23.66 12.70
C ASN A 73 -58.07 23.51 11.39
N ALA A 74 -58.89 22.44 11.38
CA ALA A 74 -60.37 22.50 11.35
C ALA A 74 -61.18 23.04 10.13
N VAL A 75 -62.47 22.65 10.13
CA VAL A 75 -63.59 23.03 9.22
C VAL A 75 -63.70 22.19 7.93
N GLN A 76 -64.91 22.14 7.35
CA GLN A 76 -65.48 21.02 6.58
C GLN A 76 -65.94 21.43 5.14
N PRO A 77 -66.65 20.60 4.34
CA PRO A 77 -66.36 20.45 2.89
C PRO A 77 -67.31 21.19 1.93
N ASN A 78 -66.92 21.22 0.65
CA ASN A 78 -67.69 21.20 -0.62
C ASN A 78 -66.73 21.66 -1.77
N GLU A 79 -66.91 21.44 -3.09
CA GLU A 79 -67.72 20.48 -3.88
C GLU A 79 -67.18 20.41 -5.35
N LEU A 80 -67.61 19.39 -6.10
CA LEU A 80 -67.84 19.31 -7.55
C LEU A 80 -66.81 19.78 -8.65
N HIS A 81 -66.50 18.80 -9.52
CA HIS A 81 -66.63 18.81 -11.01
C HIS A 81 -65.69 19.56 -12.00
N HIS A 82 -65.06 18.73 -12.85
CA HIS A 82 -65.14 18.67 -14.34
C HIS A 82 -64.71 19.82 -15.29
N GLN A 83 -63.85 19.42 -16.26
CA GLN A 83 -64.00 19.58 -17.74
C GLN A 83 -63.90 20.99 -18.36
N ASP A 84 -63.59 21.18 -19.66
CA ASP A 84 -62.95 20.34 -20.71
C ASP A 84 -62.42 21.26 -21.84
N ALA A 85 -61.92 20.66 -22.94
CA ALA A 85 -61.73 21.23 -24.29
C ALA A 85 -60.58 22.26 -24.46
N THR A 86 -59.57 22.12 -25.35
CA THR A 86 -59.47 21.69 -26.78
C THR A 86 -59.98 22.76 -27.77
N THR A 87 -59.37 23.05 -28.94
CA THR A 87 -58.26 22.38 -29.68
C THR A 87 -57.65 23.29 -30.78
N SER A 88 -56.59 22.78 -31.44
CA SER A 88 -56.15 23.05 -32.84
C SER A 88 -55.15 24.19 -33.13
N ALA A 89 -54.27 24.13 -34.15
CA ALA A 89 -53.63 23.00 -34.88
C ALA A 89 -52.50 23.52 -35.82
N TYR A 90 -51.75 22.60 -36.47
CA TYR A 90 -50.72 22.82 -37.51
C TYR A 90 -49.37 23.41 -37.04
N THR A 91 -48.16 22.92 -37.41
CA THR A 91 -47.78 21.82 -38.33
C THR A 91 -46.41 21.20 -37.94
N ARG A 92 -46.02 20.08 -38.59
CA ARG A 92 -44.66 19.48 -38.70
C ARG A 92 -44.27 18.52 -37.53
N THR A 93 -44.58 17.21 -37.57
CA THR A 93 -43.98 16.08 -38.33
C THR A 93 -42.50 15.78 -37.97
N GLU A 94 -42.08 14.57 -37.57
CA GLU A 94 -42.84 13.35 -37.22
C GLU A 94 -41.96 12.34 -36.44
N GLU A 95 -42.55 11.31 -35.83
CA GLU A 95 -41.87 10.16 -35.21
C GLU A 95 -41.58 9.04 -36.23
N PRO A 96 -40.81 8.00 -35.86
CA PRO A 96 -40.95 6.66 -36.40
C PRO A 96 -41.71 5.73 -35.43
N GLN A 97 -43.03 5.70 -35.55
CA GLN A 97 -43.81 4.50 -35.20
C GLN A 97 -43.59 3.46 -36.32
N SER A 98 -43.35 2.19 -36.03
CA SER A 98 -44.35 1.17 -35.68
C SER A 98 -45.52 1.08 -36.69
N MET A 99 -45.42 0.10 -37.59
CA MET A 99 -46.57 -0.55 -38.22
C MET A 99 -46.51 -2.05 -37.89
N GLY A 100 -47.62 -2.78 -37.75
CA GLY A 100 -49.01 -2.37 -37.97
C GLY A 100 -50.05 -3.30 -37.33
N ASP A 101 -51.25 -3.28 -37.91
CA ASP A 101 -52.53 -3.68 -37.31
C ASP A 101 -52.81 -5.20 -37.15
N PRO A 102 -53.90 -5.58 -36.43
CA PRO A 102 -54.30 -6.97 -36.19
C PRO A 102 -55.44 -7.48 -37.11
N GLU A 103 -55.46 -8.80 -37.30
CA GLU A 103 -56.68 -9.59 -37.58
C GLU A 103 -56.96 -10.43 -36.31
N ARG A 104 -58.20 -10.54 -35.79
CA ARG A 104 -59.30 -11.40 -36.26
C ARG A 104 -58.82 -12.84 -36.57
N ASP A 105 -59.38 -13.90 -36.01
CA ASP A 105 -60.75 -14.08 -35.50
C ASP A 105 -60.86 -14.65 -34.07
N ALA A 106 -62.10 -14.89 -33.62
CA ALA A 106 -62.47 -15.29 -32.27
C ALA A 106 -62.91 -16.77 -32.15
N GLN A 107 -63.26 -17.15 -30.91
CA GLN A 107 -63.95 -18.37 -30.44
C GLN A 107 -63.09 -19.52 -29.88
N ASP A 108 -63.66 -20.13 -28.84
CA ASP A 108 -63.22 -21.28 -28.03
C ASP A 108 -61.82 -21.26 -27.37
N GLY A 109 -61.63 -21.87 -26.19
CA GLY A 109 -62.64 -22.49 -25.33
C GLY A 109 -62.05 -23.36 -24.21
N LYS A 110 -62.40 -23.02 -22.95
CA LYS A 110 -62.17 -23.80 -21.70
C LYS A 110 -60.71 -23.96 -21.20
N LYS A 111 -60.62 -23.91 -19.86
CA LYS A 111 -59.41 -23.95 -19.02
C LYS A 111 -58.75 -25.34 -18.99
N VAL A 112 -57.42 -25.41 -19.04
CA VAL A 112 -56.62 -26.52 -18.44
C VAL A 112 -55.38 -25.93 -17.73
N THR A 113 -54.90 -26.60 -16.68
CA THR A 113 -53.96 -26.06 -15.68
C THR A 113 -52.46 -26.32 -15.91
N LYS A 114 -51.62 -25.44 -15.33
CA LYS A 114 -50.25 -25.68 -14.82
C LYS A 114 -49.34 -26.63 -15.63
N LYS A 115 -48.56 -26.11 -16.60
CA LYS A 115 -47.25 -26.71 -17.02
C LYS A 115 -46.36 -25.79 -17.88
N ARG A 116 -45.70 -24.78 -17.27
CA ARG A 116 -44.61 -24.01 -17.92
C ARG A 116 -43.62 -23.39 -16.89
N LYS A 117 -42.78 -24.22 -16.25
CA LYS A 117 -41.67 -23.77 -15.38
C LYS A 117 -40.40 -24.65 -15.52
N VAL A 118 -40.24 -25.32 -16.66
CA VAL A 118 -39.21 -26.38 -16.88
C VAL A 118 -38.32 -26.10 -18.11
N LEU A 119 -38.67 -25.15 -18.99
CA LEU A 119 -37.98 -24.94 -20.27
C LEU A 119 -36.86 -23.89 -20.25
N THR A 120 -36.84 -22.99 -19.26
CA THR A 120 -35.80 -21.93 -19.13
C THR A 120 -34.50 -22.45 -18.52
N ASN A 121 -34.56 -23.31 -17.50
CA ASN A 121 -33.35 -23.77 -16.79
C ASN A 121 -32.38 -24.59 -17.66
N ARG A 122 -32.86 -25.23 -18.74
CA ARG A 122 -31.99 -26.00 -19.65
C ARG A 122 -31.02 -25.13 -20.46
N LYS A 123 -31.37 -23.88 -20.80
CA LYS A 123 -30.45 -22.96 -21.50
C LYS A 123 -29.40 -22.39 -20.55
N ALA A 124 -29.81 -21.95 -19.35
CA ALA A 124 -28.89 -21.46 -18.33
C ALA A 124 -27.86 -22.53 -17.91
N LEU A 125 -28.31 -23.77 -17.69
CA LEU A 125 -27.41 -24.87 -17.32
C LEU A 125 -26.46 -25.26 -18.48
N ALA A 126 -26.91 -25.19 -19.74
CA ALA A 126 -26.03 -25.43 -20.89
C ALA A 126 -24.93 -24.36 -21.00
N CYS A 127 -25.25 -23.08 -20.80
CA CYS A 127 -24.23 -22.02 -20.74
C CYS A 127 -23.26 -22.20 -19.56
N LEU A 128 -23.76 -22.56 -18.37
CA LEU A 128 -22.91 -22.78 -17.20
C LEU A 128 -21.94 -23.96 -17.42
N ILE A 129 -22.43 -25.07 -18.00
CA ILE A 129 -21.60 -26.21 -18.38
C ILE A 129 -20.57 -25.79 -19.44
N PHE A 130 -20.96 -25.02 -20.45
CA PHE A 130 -20.03 -24.57 -21.51
C PHE A 130 -18.89 -23.71 -20.94
N VAL A 131 -19.21 -22.73 -20.07
CA VAL A 131 -18.23 -21.89 -19.37
C VAL A 131 -17.31 -22.73 -18.47
N LEU A 132 -17.85 -23.72 -17.73
CA LEU A 132 -17.05 -24.65 -16.94
C LEU A 132 -16.15 -25.53 -17.81
N THR A 133 -16.61 -26.04 -18.96
CA THR A 133 -15.76 -26.82 -19.88
C THR A 133 -14.65 -25.99 -20.51
N CYS A 134 -14.91 -24.73 -20.89
CA CYS A 134 -13.86 -23.82 -21.36
C CYS A 134 -12.84 -23.50 -20.26
N SER A 135 -13.29 -23.33 -19.02
CA SER A 135 -12.42 -23.07 -17.86
C SER A 135 -11.54 -24.29 -17.51
N LEU A 136 -12.05 -25.51 -17.68
CA LEU A 136 -11.29 -26.75 -17.49
C LEU A 136 -10.30 -27.05 -18.63
N ILE A 137 -10.63 -26.65 -19.87
CA ILE A 137 -9.71 -26.77 -21.02
C ILE A 137 -8.56 -25.74 -20.91
N GLY A 138 -8.84 -24.53 -20.42
CA GLY A 138 -7.83 -23.50 -20.18
C GLY A 138 -6.82 -23.82 -19.06
N LEU A 139 -7.03 -24.90 -18.28
CA LEU A 139 -6.17 -25.26 -17.14
C LEU A 139 -5.25 -26.46 -17.40
N VAL A 140 -5.22 -27.01 -18.63
CA VAL A 140 -4.38 -28.17 -18.99
C VAL A 140 -3.57 -27.90 -20.26
N THR A 141 -2.74 -26.85 -20.25
CA THR A 141 -1.70 -26.65 -21.28
C THR A 141 -0.47 -25.85 -20.80
N VAL A 142 -0.07 -26.02 -19.53
CA VAL A 142 1.29 -25.67 -19.07
C VAL A 142 2.07 -26.98 -18.89
N THR A 143 2.61 -27.50 -19.98
CA THR A 143 3.38 -28.75 -19.97
C THR A 143 4.77 -28.53 -19.36
N THR A 144 5.11 -29.36 -18.37
CA THR A 144 6.42 -29.42 -17.73
C THR A 144 7.57 -29.55 -18.76
N VAL A 145 8.53 -28.63 -18.73
CA VAL A 145 9.82 -28.83 -19.40
C VAL A 145 10.70 -29.70 -18.49
N LYS A 146 10.86 -30.97 -18.84
CA LYS A 146 11.91 -31.82 -18.25
C LYS A 146 13.27 -31.37 -18.78
N HIS A 147 14.22 -31.13 -17.88
CA HIS A 147 15.64 -31.15 -18.22
C HIS A 147 16.14 -32.60 -18.24
N ASP A 148 16.27 -33.18 -19.42
CA ASP A 148 17.18 -34.31 -19.63
C ASP A 148 18.59 -33.81 -19.97
N LYS A 149 19.62 -34.54 -19.52
CA LYS A 149 21.04 -34.25 -19.79
C LYS A 149 21.66 -35.37 -20.63
N SER A 150 21.96 -35.10 -21.90
CA SER A 150 22.87 -35.95 -22.67
C SER A 150 23.63 -35.21 -23.78
N GLN A 151 24.94 -35.14 -23.58
CA GLN A 151 26.02 -35.06 -24.58
C GLN A 151 26.20 -33.78 -25.42
N ASP A 152 27.48 -33.42 -25.54
CA ASP A 152 27.98 -32.22 -26.20
C ASP A 152 28.03 -32.34 -27.73
N SER A 153 27.72 -31.26 -28.44
CA SER A 153 28.38 -30.94 -29.71
C SER A 153 28.31 -29.43 -29.99
N ASN A 154 29.39 -28.86 -30.54
CA ASN A 154 29.52 -27.43 -30.77
C ASN A 154 28.60 -26.94 -31.91
N SER A 155 27.68 -26.03 -31.61
CA SER A 155 27.27 -24.97 -32.53
C SER A 155 26.83 -23.73 -31.75
N GLY A 156 27.27 -22.55 -32.16
CA GLY A 156 26.99 -21.30 -31.45
C GLY A 156 25.72 -20.62 -31.94
N ASN A 157 24.81 -20.30 -31.02
CA ASN A 157 23.80 -19.25 -31.18
C ASN A 157 23.33 -18.81 -29.78
N GLY A 158 23.88 -17.69 -29.29
CA GLY A 158 23.42 -17.10 -28.04
C GLY A 158 22.07 -16.41 -28.23
N SER A 159 21.14 -16.60 -27.29
CA SER A 159 19.96 -15.74 -27.23
C SER A 159 20.38 -14.32 -26.81
N PRO A 160 19.94 -13.26 -27.50
CA PRO A 160 20.35 -11.90 -27.17
C PRO A 160 19.80 -11.49 -25.80
N SER A 161 20.61 -10.78 -25.02
CA SER A 161 20.11 -10.05 -23.85
C SER A 161 19.19 -8.91 -24.31
N PRO A 162 18.20 -8.48 -23.50
CA PRO A 162 17.38 -7.31 -23.83
C PRO A 162 18.25 -6.08 -24.09
N ALA A 163 17.99 -5.38 -25.19
CA ALA A 163 18.65 -4.11 -25.47
C ALA A 163 18.16 -3.04 -24.48
N ASP A 164 19.08 -2.21 -23.95
CA ASP A 164 18.71 -1.14 -23.02
C ASP A 164 17.60 -0.24 -23.60
N GLY A 165 16.56 -0.02 -22.80
CA GLY A 165 15.37 0.74 -23.17
C GLY A 165 14.19 -0.03 -23.75
N PHE A 166 14.34 -1.32 -24.06
CA PHE A 166 13.28 -2.11 -24.72
C PHE A 166 12.72 -3.20 -23.78
N PRO A 167 11.69 -2.89 -22.97
CA PRO A 167 11.13 -3.82 -21.98
C PRO A 167 10.37 -5.00 -22.58
N HIS A 168 9.98 -4.90 -23.85
CA HIS A 168 9.24 -5.92 -24.60
C HIS A 168 10.11 -6.65 -25.64
N TYR A 169 11.45 -6.45 -25.62
CA TYR A 169 12.39 -6.94 -26.64
C TYR A 169 12.33 -8.46 -26.92
N MET A 170 11.78 -9.25 -25.99
CA MET A 170 11.60 -10.70 -26.16
C MET A 170 10.25 -11.12 -26.80
N ARG A 171 9.31 -10.20 -27.04
CA ARG A 171 8.00 -10.50 -27.66
C ARG A 171 8.10 -10.76 -29.17
N CYS A 172 9.06 -10.15 -29.85
CA CYS A 172 9.32 -10.36 -31.27
C CYS A 172 10.82 -10.54 -31.52
N ASN A 173 11.16 -11.19 -32.63
CA ASN A 173 12.55 -11.30 -33.09
C ASN A 173 12.98 -10.00 -33.79
N TYR A 174 13.48 -9.03 -33.02
CA TYR A 174 14.00 -7.77 -33.52
C TYR A 174 15.37 -7.99 -34.19
N GLY A 175 15.45 -7.65 -35.49
CA GLY A 175 16.65 -7.82 -36.32
C GLY A 175 17.54 -6.59 -36.40
N SER A 176 17.05 -5.43 -35.97
CA SER A 176 17.86 -4.22 -35.80
C SER A 176 17.29 -3.27 -34.74
N VAL A 177 18.13 -2.35 -34.27
CA VAL A 177 17.76 -1.17 -33.48
C VAL A 177 18.31 0.05 -34.23
N SER A 178 17.54 1.13 -34.31
CA SER A 178 18.00 2.38 -34.93
C SER A 178 19.02 3.11 -34.07
N ASP A 179 19.88 3.89 -34.71
CA ASP A 179 20.65 4.94 -34.04
C ASP A 179 19.71 5.92 -33.30
N PRO A 180 20.16 6.52 -32.19
CA PRO A 180 19.40 7.52 -31.46
C PRO A 180 19.19 8.78 -32.30
N GLN A 181 17.93 9.21 -32.42
CA GLN A 181 17.56 10.51 -32.98
C GLN A 181 17.20 11.45 -31.83
N THR A 182 17.77 12.66 -31.81
CA THR A 182 17.61 13.60 -30.69
C THR A 182 17.06 14.95 -31.12
N TRP A 183 16.27 15.57 -30.23
CA TRP A 183 15.74 16.93 -30.39
C TRP A 183 15.75 17.65 -29.05
N SER A 184 16.11 18.93 -29.06
CA SER A 184 16.15 19.80 -27.88
C SER A 184 15.20 21.00 -28.01
N PHE A 185 14.69 21.49 -26.88
CA PHE A 185 13.67 22.54 -26.83
C PHE A 185 14.19 23.68 -25.95
N GLU A 186 14.59 24.79 -26.59
CA GLU A 186 15.34 25.90 -25.96
C GLU A 186 14.53 26.71 -24.94
N SER A 187 13.27 27.02 -25.22
CA SER A 187 12.40 27.80 -24.34
C SER A 187 10.90 27.49 -24.56
N PRO A 188 10.48 26.22 -24.45
CA PRO A 188 9.07 25.84 -24.56
C PRO A 188 8.26 26.50 -23.44
N ARG A 189 7.13 27.14 -23.77
CA ARG A 189 6.05 27.38 -22.80
C ARG A 189 5.14 26.16 -22.75
N SER A 190 4.87 25.58 -23.91
CA SER A 190 4.23 24.28 -24.08
C SER A 190 5.28 23.24 -24.47
N PHE A 191 5.19 22.03 -23.95
CA PHE A 191 5.80 20.87 -24.59
C PHE A 191 4.78 19.74 -24.75
N SER A 192 4.58 19.27 -25.98
CA SER A 192 3.73 18.12 -26.30
C SER A 192 4.53 17.00 -26.97
N PHE A 193 4.52 15.78 -26.43
CA PHE A 193 4.78 14.56 -27.21
C PHE A 193 3.47 13.92 -27.65
N VAL A 194 3.35 13.57 -28.93
CA VAL A 194 2.16 12.91 -29.48
C VAL A 194 2.56 11.78 -30.44
N GLU A 195 2.27 10.53 -30.06
CA GLU A 195 2.24 9.40 -31.00
C GLU A 195 0.87 9.32 -31.67
N ILE A 196 0.84 9.31 -33.01
CA ILE A 196 -0.36 9.02 -33.82
C ILE A 196 0.02 7.99 -34.89
N THR A 197 -0.46 6.76 -34.76
CA THR A 197 -0.15 5.62 -35.63
C THR A 197 -1.35 5.05 -36.38
N GLU A 198 -2.57 5.45 -36.04
CA GLU A 198 -3.77 5.11 -36.82
C GLU A 198 -3.79 5.78 -38.21
N GLY A 199 -3.95 4.95 -39.23
CA GLY A 199 -4.21 5.34 -40.61
C GLY A 199 -5.04 4.26 -41.28
N ALA A 200 -5.95 4.65 -42.18
CA ALA A 200 -7.10 3.83 -42.63
C ALA A 200 -6.81 2.49 -43.36
N HIS A 201 -5.54 2.08 -43.45
CA HIS A 201 -5.08 0.87 -44.15
C HIS A 201 -4.07 0.03 -43.33
N ASN A 202 -3.92 0.24 -42.01
CA ASN A 202 -2.90 -0.42 -41.20
C ASN A 202 -3.45 -1.53 -40.26
N PRO A 203 -3.50 -2.81 -40.70
CA PRO A 203 -3.93 -3.92 -39.85
C PRO A 203 -2.82 -4.37 -38.88
N SER A 204 -2.72 -3.66 -37.75
CA SER A 204 -1.94 -4.05 -36.56
C SER A 204 -0.56 -4.66 -36.84
N SER A 205 0.40 -3.83 -37.27
CA SER A 205 1.79 -4.10 -36.88
C SER A 205 1.87 -4.09 -35.35
N ASP A 206 2.58 -5.05 -34.75
CA ASP A 206 2.75 -5.14 -33.30
C ASP A 206 3.69 -4.01 -32.82
N ILE A 207 3.14 -2.78 -32.70
CA ILE A 207 3.79 -1.60 -32.13
C ILE A 207 3.61 -1.67 -30.61
N THR A 208 4.72 -1.56 -29.88
CA THR A 208 4.74 -1.46 -28.42
C THR A 208 5.90 -0.58 -27.97
N GLY A 209 6.04 -0.31 -26.68
CA GLY A 209 7.21 0.38 -26.14
C GLY A 209 6.86 1.28 -24.98
N GLN A 210 7.65 2.33 -24.79
CA GLN A 210 7.54 3.24 -23.66
C GLN A 210 8.00 4.67 -23.98
N VAL A 211 7.36 5.64 -23.33
CA VAL A 211 7.83 7.01 -23.15
C VAL A 211 8.36 7.15 -21.72
N ARG A 212 9.61 7.58 -21.55
CA ARG A 212 10.29 7.70 -20.25
C ARG A 212 10.65 9.15 -19.95
N LEU A 213 9.97 9.75 -18.97
CA LEU A 213 10.28 11.05 -18.41
C LEU A 213 11.40 10.89 -17.37
N MET A 214 12.52 11.57 -17.58
CA MET A 214 13.78 11.38 -16.85
C MET A 214 14.34 12.70 -16.32
N LEU A 215 15.10 12.62 -15.24
CA LEU A 215 15.92 13.73 -14.73
C LEU A 215 16.95 14.17 -15.78
N GLY A 216 17.06 15.48 -16.01
CA GLY A 216 18.04 16.06 -16.94
C GLY A 216 19.51 15.69 -16.64
N GLN A 217 20.33 15.61 -17.69
CA GLN A 217 21.77 15.35 -17.57
C GLN A 217 22.49 16.58 -16.96
N GLU A 218 23.61 16.39 -16.25
CA GLU A 218 24.28 17.50 -15.52
C GLU A 218 24.79 18.61 -16.47
N ASP A 219 25.15 18.25 -17.69
CA ASP A 219 25.61 19.10 -18.78
C ASP A 219 24.49 19.48 -19.78
N GLN A 220 23.25 19.08 -19.55
CA GLN A 220 22.12 19.36 -20.44
C GLN A 220 21.88 20.88 -20.57
N GLU A 221 22.13 21.43 -21.75
CA GLU A 221 21.97 22.87 -22.02
C GLU A 221 20.48 23.31 -21.94
N HIS A 222 19.62 22.65 -22.71
CA HIS A 222 18.23 23.07 -22.95
C HIS A 222 17.23 22.51 -21.90
N PRO A 223 16.12 23.21 -21.60
CA PRO A 223 15.06 22.76 -20.69
C PRO A 223 14.55 21.33 -20.90
N ILE A 224 14.35 20.92 -22.16
CA ILE A 224 13.97 19.54 -22.53
C ILE A 224 14.92 19.02 -23.61
N LEU A 225 15.37 17.78 -23.44
CA LEU A 225 16.06 16.98 -24.44
C LEU A 225 15.28 15.68 -24.66
N THR A 226 15.22 15.20 -25.90
CA THR A 226 14.56 13.94 -26.25
C THR A 226 15.49 13.03 -27.04
N GLU A 227 15.36 11.71 -26.87
CA GLU A 227 16.00 10.67 -27.69
C GLU A 227 14.97 9.61 -28.07
N LEU A 228 14.83 9.35 -29.37
CA LEU A 228 14.02 8.27 -29.92
C LEU A 228 14.92 7.15 -30.45
N ARG A 229 14.71 5.93 -29.95
CA ARG A 229 15.32 4.70 -30.46
C ARG A 229 14.23 3.69 -30.78
N ILE A 230 14.37 2.96 -31.89
CA ILE A 230 13.34 2.03 -32.38
C ILE A 230 13.96 0.67 -32.72
N ALA A 231 13.48 -0.40 -32.06
CA ALA A 231 13.77 -1.78 -32.45
C ALA A 231 12.80 -2.26 -33.53
N LYS A 232 13.26 -3.02 -34.52
CA LYS A 232 12.46 -3.47 -35.67
C LYS A 232 12.62 -4.97 -35.93
N SER A 233 11.53 -5.70 -36.15
CA SER A 233 11.60 -7.06 -36.69
C SER A 233 12.05 -7.03 -38.15
N ALA A 234 12.53 -8.16 -38.68
CA ALA A 234 12.99 -8.23 -40.07
C ALA A 234 11.91 -7.82 -41.09
N ALA A 235 10.62 -8.05 -40.79
CA ALA A 235 9.49 -7.61 -41.61
C ALA A 235 9.20 -6.10 -41.50
N ALA A 236 9.66 -5.45 -40.42
CA ALA A 236 9.54 -4.01 -40.19
C ALA A 236 10.77 -3.19 -40.65
N GLN A 237 11.83 -3.84 -41.15
CA GLN A 237 13.14 -3.21 -41.36
C GLN A 237 13.08 -1.90 -42.17
N ASN A 238 12.28 -1.90 -43.24
CA ASN A 238 12.09 -0.78 -44.17
C ASN A 238 10.95 0.18 -43.76
N SER A 239 10.29 -0.04 -42.62
CA SER A 239 9.25 0.84 -42.10
C SER A 239 9.88 1.98 -41.30
N HIS A 240 9.53 3.23 -41.59
CA HIS A 240 10.04 4.41 -40.88
C HIS A 240 8.89 5.30 -40.44
N PHE A 241 8.87 5.66 -39.15
CA PHE A 241 7.97 6.66 -38.60
C PHE A 241 8.37 8.06 -39.10
N LYS A 242 7.39 8.91 -39.39
CA LYS A 242 7.64 10.31 -39.73
C LYS A 242 7.56 11.15 -38.47
N VAL A 243 8.69 11.65 -38.00
CA VAL A 243 8.74 12.61 -36.89
C VAL A 243 8.50 14.02 -37.44
N ASP A 244 7.47 14.70 -36.93
CA ASP A 244 7.32 16.14 -37.08
C ASP A 244 7.81 16.82 -35.80
N TYR A 245 8.63 17.86 -35.94
CA TYR A 245 9.27 18.56 -34.83
C TYR A 245 9.03 20.08 -34.97
N THR A 246 8.69 20.72 -33.86
CA THR A 246 8.61 22.18 -33.70
C THR A 246 9.25 22.58 -32.38
N GLY A 247 9.42 23.89 -32.14
CA GLY A 247 9.98 24.40 -30.88
C GLY A 247 9.15 24.08 -29.61
N GLU A 248 7.94 23.53 -29.74
CA GLU A 248 7.06 23.15 -28.63
C GLU A 248 6.46 21.73 -28.77
N SER A 249 6.74 20.98 -29.85
CA SER A 249 6.08 19.69 -30.09
C SER A 249 6.98 18.65 -30.78
N LEU A 250 6.93 17.41 -30.30
CA LEU A 250 7.47 16.23 -30.99
C LEU A 250 6.33 15.27 -31.33
N ARG A 251 6.07 15.04 -32.61
CA ARG A 251 4.96 14.21 -33.09
C ARG A 251 5.46 13.02 -33.89
N LEU A 252 5.22 11.80 -33.39
CA LEU A 252 5.58 10.54 -34.03
C LEU A 252 4.40 10.04 -34.87
N ASN A 253 4.46 10.22 -36.19
CA ASN A 253 3.39 9.78 -37.09
C ASN A 253 3.59 8.35 -37.59
N ALA A 254 2.45 7.72 -37.91
CA ALA A 254 2.30 6.40 -38.53
C ALA A 254 3.41 6.07 -39.55
N PRO A 255 4.04 4.89 -39.46
CA PRO A 255 5.17 4.54 -40.30
C PRO A 255 4.75 4.30 -41.75
N ALA A 256 5.59 4.72 -42.69
CA ALA A 256 5.37 4.47 -44.11
C ALA A 256 5.40 2.95 -44.39
N TYR A 257 4.23 2.37 -44.70
CA TYR A 257 4.06 0.93 -44.85
C TYR A 257 4.52 0.41 -46.22
N SER A 258 5.25 -0.70 -46.22
CA SER A 258 5.56 -1.49 -47.41
C SER A 258 4.89 -2.87 -47.28
N PRO A 259 4.06 -3.31 -48.24
CA PRO A 259 3.30 -4.55 -48.10
C PRO A 259 4.22 -5.77 -48.06
N SER A 260 4.22 -6.49 -46.92
CA SER A 260 4.84 -7.80 -46.77
C SER A 260 3.92 -8.76 -46.02
N SER A 261 4.08 -10.06 -46.24
CA SER A 261 3.16 -11.11 -45.75
C SER A 261 3.44 -11.60 -44.32
N TYR A 262 4.15 -10.82 -43.51
CA TYR A 262 4.64 -11.21 -42.18
C TYR A 262 4.31 -10.14 -41.14
N ARG A 263 4.14 -10.53 -39.87
CA ARG A 263 3.95 -9.58 -38.77
C ARG A 263 5.19 -8.69 -38.61
N ALA A 264 5.06 -7.42 -38.97
CA ALA A 264 5.99 -6.37 -38.60
C ALA A 264 5.77 -6.04 -37.11
N CYS A 265 6.84 -6.13 -36.31
CA CYS A 265 6.84 -5.62 -34.93
C CYS A 265 7.82 -4.45 -34.84
N MET A 266 7.47 -3.43 -34.07
CA MET A 266 8.32 -2.29 -33.76
C MET A 266 8.21 -1.96 -32.28
N GLU A 267 9.35 -1.69 -31.65
CA GLU A 267 9.40 -1.25 -30.26
C GLU A 267 10.01 0.13 -30.16
N ILE A 268 9.37 1.03 -29.42
CA ILE A 268 9.80 2.43 -29.26
C ILE A 268 10.33 2.64 -27.83
N ASP A 269 11.54 3.17 -27.72
CA ASP A 269 12.09 3.77 -26.50
C ASP A 269 12.24 5.28 -26.76
N LEU A 270 11.31 6.08 -26.24
CA LEU A 270 11.42 7.53 -26.26
C LEU A 270 11.82 8.02 -24.86
N ARG A 271 13.01 8.63 -24.75
CA ARG A 271 13.50 9.27 -23.53
C ARG A 271 13.23 10.76 -23.62
N ILE A 272 12.74 11.34 -22.53
CA ILE A 272 12.43 12.77 -22.39
C ILE A 272 13.11 13.25 -21.10
N TRP A 273 14.29 13.85 -21.24
CA TRP A 273 15.06 14.40 -20.13
C TRP A 273 14.64 15.84 -19.85
N ILE A 274 14.10 16.06 -18.66
CA ILE A 274 13.59 17.36 -18.23
C ILE A 274 14.58 17.94 -17.22
N LYS A 275 15.13 19.11 -17.54
CA LYS A 275 16.12 19.81 -16.71
C LYS A 275 15.48 20.28 -15.40
N PRO A 276 16.13 20.09 -14.24
CA PRO A 276 15.64 20.65 -12.97
C PRO A 276 15.37 22.15 -13.06
N GLY A 277 14.18 22.58 -12.63
CA GLY A 277 13.75 23.98 -12.72
C GLY A 277 13.29 24.44 -14.11
N ALA A 278 13.11 23.53 -15.09
CA ALA A 278 12.38 23.85 -16.31
C ALA A 278 10.93 24.23 -15.96
N GLN A 279 10.50 25.42 -16.38
CA GLN A 279 9.15 25.94 -16.15
C GLN A 279 8.34 25.94 -17.45
N LEU A 280 7.36 25.04 -17.54
CA LEU A 280 6.35 25.02 -18.60
C LEU A 280 5.04 25.65 -18.10
N GLU A 281 4.27 26.26 -18.99
CA GLU A 281 2.84 26.52 -18.76
C GLU A 281 2.05 25.22 -18.93
N HIS A 282 2.42 24.37 -19.91
CA HIS A 282 1.73 23.12 -20.19
C HIS A 282 2.68 21.98 -20.64
N LEU A 283 2.40 20.77 -20.14
CA LEU A 283 3.01 19.52 -20.56
C LEU A 283 1.94 18.53 -21.02
N GLU A 284 2.04 18.05 -22.26
CA GLU A 284 1.19 16.99 -22.82
C GLU A 284 2.04 15.79 -23.24
N ILE A 285 1.64 14.57 -22.87
CA ILE A 285 2.22 13.32 -23.39
C ILE A 285 1.08 12.39 -23.79
N ALA A 286 0.86 12.24 -25.09
CA ALA A 286 -0.20 11.41 -25.67
C ALA A 286 0.38 10.21 -26.44
N THR A 287 -0.11 9.00 -26.13
CA THR A 287 0.30 7.75 -26.80
C THR A 287 -0.89 6.93 -27.28
N GLU A 288 -0.71 6.19 -28.38
CA GLU A 288 -1.65 5.18 -28.84
C GLU A 288 -1.27 3.78 -28.32
N HIS A 289 0.03 3.44 -28.29
CA HIS A 289 0.53 2.08 -28.08
C HIS A 289 1.66 1.95 -27.02
N LEU A 290 2.06 3.05 -26.38
CA LEU A 290 3.22 3.09 -25.49
C LEU A 290 2.84 3.27 -24.02
N ASP A 291 3.49 2.50 -23.14
CA ASP A 291 3.51 2.77 -21.70
C ASP A 291 4.09 4.18 -21.44
N ILE A 292 3.63 4.87 -20.40
CA ILE A 292 4.23 6.14 -19.95
C ILE A 292 4.85 5.91 -18.58
N ARG A 293 6.15 6.24 -18.44
CA ARG A 293 6.91 6.07 -17.19
C ARG A 293 7.57 7.37 -16.77
N VAL A 294 7.40 7.74 -15.51
CA VAL A 294 8.22 8.76 -14.84
C VAL A 294 9.24 8.06 -13.97
N GLU A 295 10.51 8.19 -14.34
CA GLU A 295 11.63 7.52 -13.69
C GLU A 295 12.02 8.20 -12.35
N PRO A 296 12.66 7.46 -11.41
CA PRO A 296 13.13 8.04 -10.15
C PRO A 296 14.10 9.21 -10.35
N GLY A 297 14.09 10.15 -9.40
CA GLY A 297 15.05 11.26 -9.34
C GLY A 297 14.61 12.53 -10.06
N LEU A 298 13.64 12.48 -10.98
CA LEU A 298 13.07 13.69 -11.63
C LEU A 298 12.54 14.71 -10.60
N PHE A 299 11.98 14.21 -9.50
CA PHE A 299 11.61 14.97 -8.32
C PHE A 299 12.31 14.35 -7.09
N PRO A 300 13.20 15.06 -6.38
CA PRO A 300 14.02 14.48 -5.32
C PRO A 300 13.24 14.27 -4.00
N PRO A 301 13.18 13.03 -3.46
CA PRO A 301 12.39 12.72 -2.26
C PRO A 301 13.12 13.13 -0.97
N SER A 302 13.21 14.43 -0.69
CA SER A 302 13.59 14.99 0.63
C SER A 302 13.56 16.53 0.72
N LEU A 303 13.42 17.27 -0.38
CA LEU A 303 13.46 18.73 -0.33
C LEU A 303 12.13 19.33 0.14
N GLU A 304 12.15 19.81 1.39
CA GLU A 304 11.19 20.77 1.94
C GLU A 304 11.03 21.98 1.00
N THR A 305 9.89 22.10 0.31
CA THR A 305 9.50 23.29 -0.46
C THR A 305 9.10 24.48 0.42
N THR A 306 9.38 24.40 1.73
CA THR A 306 9.02 25.37 2.77
C THR A 306 10.15 26.33 3.14
N ARG A 307 11.20 26.46 2.31
CA ARG A 307 12.04 27.67 2.31
C ARG A 307 11.26 28.83 1.70
N SER A 308 10.65 29.63 2.58
CA SER A 308 9.92 30.86 2.25
C SER A 308 10.76 31.79 1.37
N GLY A 309 10.47 31.81 0.07
CA GLY A 309 11.20 32.60 -0.94
C GLY A 309 11.48 31.89 -2.26
N GLN A 310 11.32 30.57 -2.37
CA GLN A 310 11.56 29.81 -3.62
C GLN A 310 10.41 28.84 -3.98
N GLY A 311 9.16 29.33 -3.96
CA GLY A 311 7.98 28.51 -4.28
C GLY A 311 7.94 27.95 -5.72
N ASP A 312 8.57 28.66 -6.66
CA ASP A 312 8.33 28.46 -8.10
C ASP A 312 9.42 27.61 -8.80
N ALA A 313 10.39 27.09 -8.05
CA ALA A 313 11.66 26.59 -8.61
C ALA A 313 11.68 25.09 -9.00
N TYR A 314 10.61 24.33 -8.73
CA TYR A 314 10.67 22.85 -8.76
C TYR A 314 9.49 22.12 -9.43
N TYR A 315 8.45 22.82 -9.89
CA TYR A 315 7.38 22.18 -10.68
C TYR A 315 7.67 22.30 -12.18
N ILE A 316 7.47 21.20 -12.92
CA ILE A 316 7.80 21.12 -14.35
C ILE A 316 6.83 21.89 -15.25
N SER A 317 5.55 21.90 -14.88
CA SER A 317 4.47 22.52 -15.67
C SER A 317 3.42 23.12 -14.75
N ASN A 318 2.63 24.10 -15.20
CA ASN A 318 1.44 24.54 -14.46
C ASN A 318 0.30 23.51 -14.58
N ASN A 319 0.02 23.04 -15.80
CA ASN A 319 -0.93 21.97 -16.10
C ASN A 319 -0.26 20.81 -16.86
N THR A 320 -0.48 19.56 -16.40
CA THR A 320 -0.03 18.34 -17.09
C THR A 320 -1.22 17.49 -17.53
N ASP A 321 -1.19 17.00 -18.77
CA ASP A 321 -2.14 16.04 -19.31
C ASP A 321 -1.40 14.83 -19.93
N PHE A 322 -1.61 13.66 -19.33
CA PHE A 322 -1.08 12.37 -19.79
C PHE A 322 -2.22 11.56 -20.41
N ILE A 323 -2.07 11.11 -21.65
CA ILE A 323 -3.10 10.41 -22.42
C ILE A 323 -2.52 9.12 -22.99
N THR A 324 -3.19 7.98 -22.82
CA THR A 324 -2.74 6.72 -23.47
C THR A 324 -3.88 5.79 -23.87
N VAL A 325 -3.99 5.45 -25.16
CA VAL A 325 -5.06 4.58 -25.66
C VAL A 325 -4.82 3.13 -25.22
N VAL A 326 -3.66 2.56 -25.55
CA VAL A 326 -3.23 1.23 -25.09
C VAL A 326 -1.82 1.33 -24.50
N GLY A 327 -1.75 1.42 -23.17
CA GLY A 327 -0.50 1.62 -22.44
C GLY A 327 -0.76 1.83 -20.96
N SER A 328 0.14 1.35 -20.10
CA SER A 328 0.05 1.58 -18.65
C SER A 328 0.84 2.82 -18.23
N PHE A 329 0.33 3.53 -17.21
CA PHE A 329 1.02 4.68 -16.64
C PHE A 329 1.69 4.30 -15.31
N TYR A 330 2.98 4.65 -15.17
CA TYR A 330 3.72 4.53 -13.93
C TYR A 330 4.47 5.83 -13.60
N ALA A 331 4.44 6.27 -12.34
CA ALA A 331 5.33 7.31 -11.85
C ALA A 331 5.98 6.94 -10.51
N ALA A 332 7.32 6.99 -10.46
CA ALA A 332 8.06 6.89 -9.21
C ALA A 332 7.65 8.03 -8.24
N TYR A 333 7.57 9.25 -8.76
CA TYR A 333 6.89 10.39 -8.17
C TYR A 333 6.56 11.43 -9.25
N TRP A 334 5.43 12.14 -9.14
CA TRP A 334 5.06 13.24 -10.04
C TRP A 334 4.53 14.46 -9.28
N GLU A 335 5.02 15.66 -9.60
CA GLU A 335 4.50 16.93 -9.10
C GLU A 335 4.36 18.00 -10.22
N SER A 336 3.11 18.31 -10.57
CA SER A 336 2.75 19.49 -11.37
C SER A 336 2.65 20.76 -10.51
N GLY A 337 2.55 21.92 -11.14
CA GLY A 337 2.40 23.24 -10.54
C GLY A 337 1.01 23.48 -9.96
N ARG A 338 -0.05 23.02 -10.64
CA ARG A 338 -1.44 23.10 -10.15
C ARG A 338 -2.27 21.87 -10.50
N GLU A 339 -2.28 21.45 -11.76
CA GLU A 339 -3.17 20.40 -12.26
C GLU A 339 -2.40 19.24 -12.91
N THR A 340 -2.83 18.01 -12.64
CA THR A 340 -2.38 16.79 -13.34
C THR A 340 -3.61 15.98 -13.75
N ARG A 341 -3.69 15.59 -15.02
CA ARG A 341 -4.70 14.66 -15.54
C ARG A 341 -4.02 13.47 -16.20
N ILE A 342 -4.58 12.27 -16.00
CA ILE A 342 -4.08 11.00 -16.53
C ILE A 342 -5.29 10.20 -17.02
N ASP A 343 -5.49 10.17 -18.34
CA ASP A 343 -6.64 9.51 -18.96
C ASP A 343 -6.16 8.35 -19.88
N THR A 344 -6.58 7.12 -19.58
CA THR A 344 -6.29 5.94 -20.41
C THR A 344 -7.54 5.19 -20.87
N VAL A 345 -7.49 4.57 -22.04
CA VAL A 345 -8.55 3.67 -22.51
C VAL A 345 -8.27 2.24 -22.04
N SER A 346 -7.08 1.70 -22.26
CA SER A 346 -6.69 0.34 -21.85
C SER A 346 -5.30 0.34 -21.21
N GLY A 347 -5.27 0.48 -19.88
CA GLY A 347 -4.07 0.67 -19.10
C GLY A 347 -4.33 0.72 -17.60
N SER A 348 -3.40 0.20 -16.79
CA SER A 348 -3.41 0.44 -15.34
C SER A 348 -2.55 1.66 -15.01
N ILE A 349 -2.94 2.41 -13.98
CA ILE A 349 -2.26 3.62 -13.52
C ILE A 349 -1.73 3.39 -12.11
N SER A 350 -0.44 3.66 -11.89
CA SER A 350 0.20 3.45 -10.60
C SER A 350 1.32 4.45 -10.31
N GLY A 351 1.63 4.68 -9.03
CA GLY A 351 2.71 5.58 -8.63
C GLY A 351 2.41 6.44 -7.40
N ARG A 352 3.24 7.47 -7.20
CA ARG A 352 3.05 8.51 -6.18
C ARG A 352 2.81 9.87 -6.86
N PHE A 353 1.78 10.59 -6.44
CA PHE A 353 1.35 11.84 -7.08
C PHE A 353 1.12 12.94 -6.06
N ALA A 354 1.65 14.14 -6.33
CA ALA A 354 1.28 15.33 -5.59
C ALA A 354 -0.14 15.79 -5.94
N LEU A 355 -0.96 16.07 -4.93
CA LEU A 355 -2.26 16.70 -5.06
C LEU A 355 -2.15 18.18 -4.68
N LYS A 356 -2.13 19.05 -5.69
CA LYS A 356 -2.32 20.50 -5.53
C LYS A 356 -3.78 20.86 -5.74
N ASP A 357 -4.14 21.39 -6.91
CA ASP A 357 -5.50 21.90 -7.15
C ASP A 357 -6.37 20.84 -7.84
N VAL A 358 -5.81 20.09 -8.79
CA VAL A 358 -6.49 18.97 -9.46
C VAL A 358 -5.54 17.79 -9.66
N LEU A 359 -5.98 16.60 -9.22
CA LEU A 359 -5.43 15.30 -9.64
C LEU A 359 -6.57 14.43 -10.18
N SER A 360 -6.70 14.38 -11.51
CA SER A 360 -7.75 13.63 -12.23
C SER A 360 -7.17 12.39 -12.89
N ILE A 361 -7.57 11.19 -12.48
CA ILE A 361 -7.04 9.92 -12.98
C ILE A 361 -8.19 9.03 -13.47
N LYS A 362 -8.23 8.71 -14.76
CA LYS A 362 -9.31 7.93 -15.38
C LYS A 362 -8.76 6.76 -16.22
N THR A 363 -9.43 5.61 -16.17
CA THR A 363 -9.16 4.46 -17.04
C THR A 363 -10.46 3.81 -17.54
N VAL A 364 -10.57 3.45 -18.82
CA VAL A 364 -11.74 2.66 -19.27
C VAL A 364 -11.56 1.19 -18.91
N SER A 365 -10.34 0.64 -19.03
CA SER A 365 -10.01 -0.73 -18.65
C SER A 365 -8.65 -0.81 -17.97
N GLY A 366 -8.65 -1.04 -16.66
CA GLY A 366 -7.44 -1.17 -15.85
C GLY A 366 -7.64 -0.70 -14.41
N ASN A 367 -6.64 -0.98 -13.57
CA ASN A 367 -6.66 -0.63 -12.14
C ASN A 367 -5.97 0.70 -11.89
N ILE A 368 -6.45 1.45 -10.89
CA ILE A 368 -5.76 2.62 -10.34
C ILE A 368 -5.19 2.21 -8.98
N ASN A 369 -3.87 2.28 -8.79
CA ASN A 369 -3.18 1.88 -7.56
C ASN A 369 -2.10 2.89 -7.18
N ILE A 370 -2.46 3.91 -6.39
CA ILE A 370 -1.67 5.12 -6.21
C ILE A 370 -1.52 5.56 -4.75
N ASN A 371 -0.43 6.26 -4.47
CA ASN A 371 -0.24 7.05 -3.26
C ASN A 371 -0.45 8.53 -3.61
N VAL A 372 -1.26 9.24 -2.81
CA VAL A 372 -1.59 10.66 -3.02
C VAL A 372 -0.97 11.50 -1.92
N GLU A 373 -0.25 12.55 -2.30
CA GLU A 373 0.47 13.44 -1.38
C GLU A 373 -0.10 14.86 -1.45
N PRO A 374 -0.95 15.26 -0.49
CA PRO A 374 -1.52 16.59 -0.43
C PRO A 374 -0.47 17.69 -0.30
N LYS A 375 -0.63 18.78 -1.06
CA LYS A 375 0.25 19.96 -1.05
C LYS A 375 -0.49 21.22 -0.59
N PRO A 376 0.21 22.23 -0.04
CA PRO A 376 -0.38 23.51 0.32
C PRO A 376 -1.07 24.19 -0.87
N GLU A 377 -2.04 25.05 -0.58
CA GLU A 377 -2.64 25.93 -1.59
C GLU A 377 -1.67 27.04 -2.04
N SER A 378 -1.91 27.60 -3.23
CA SER A 378 -1.12 28.74 -3.72
C SER A 378 -1.37 29.98 -2.86
N PRO A 379 -0.33 30.69 -2.39
CA PRO A 379 -0.49 31.92 -1.60
C PRO A 379 -0.98 33.12 -2.42
N ILE A 380 -1.11 32.99 -3.75
CA ILE A 380 -1.54 34.06 -4.67
C ILE A 380 -2.94 33.79 -5.24
N ASP A 381 -3.30 32.52 -5.44
CA ASP A 381 -4.60 32.07 -5.98
C ASP A 381 -5.01 30.77 -5.24
N PRO A 382 -5.47 30.87 -3.99
CA PRO A 382 -5.83 29.72 -3.16
C PRO A 382 -7.10 29.05 -3.68
N ARG A 383 -7.08 27.72 -3.75
CA ARG A 383 -8.16 26.89 -4.28
C ARG A 383 -8.33 25.61 -3.46
N PRO A 384 -9.51 24.98 -3.46
CA PRO A 384 -9.66 23.61 -2.99
C PRO A 384 -8.78 22.63 -3.77
N ALA A 385 -8.42 21.51 -3.15
CA ALA A 385 -7.76 20.38 -3.79
C ALA A 385 -8.80 19.34 -4.25
N SER A 386 -8.94 19.11 -5.55
CA SER A 386 -9.82 18.07 -6.11
C SER A 386 -9.04 16.81 -6.47
N PHE A 387 -9.48 15.69 -5.92
CA PHE A 387 -9.02 14.36 -6.32
C PHE A 387 -10.17 13.58 -6.99
N ASP A 388 -9.98 13.21 -8.24
CA ASP A 388 -10.98 12.56 -9.08
C ASP A 388 -10.40 11.25 -9.65
N ALA A 389 -10.92 10.09 -9.24
CA ALA A 389 -10.47 8.78 -9.69
C ALA A 389 -11.62 7.95 -10.30
N VAL A 390 -11.52 7.61 -11.59
CA VAL A 390 -12.60 6.94 -12.33
C VAL A 390 -12.11 5.69 -13.07
N THR A 391 -12.83 4.58 -12.97
CA THR A 391 -12.62 3.41 -13.82
C THR A 391 -13.93 2.83 -14.35
N VAL A 392 -13.97 2.42 -15.62
CA VAL A 392 -15.12 1.65 -16.13
C VAL A 392 -14.95 0.16 -15.80
N SER A 393 -13.76 -0.40 -16.03
CA SER A 393 -13.45 -1.80 -15.74
C SER A 393 -12.12 -1.97 -15.01
N GLY A 394 -12.17 -1.87 -13.67
CA GLY A 394 -11.05 -2.21 -12.79
C GLY A 394 -11.31 -1.75 -11.35
N SER A 395 -10.35 -2.02 -10.46
CA SER A 395 -10.42 -1.59 -9.06
C SER A 395 -9.62 -0.31 -8.83
N ILE A 396 -10.04 0.49 -7.85
CA ILE A 396 -9.34 1.70 -7.41
C ILE A 396 -8.79 1.47 -6.00
N LYS A 397 -7.51 1.76 -5.82
CA LYS A 397 -6.85 1.95 -4.52
C LYS A 397 -6.10 3.28 -4.57
N ALA A 398 -6.51 4.23 -3.73
CA ALA A 398 -5.74 5.43 -3.45
C ALA A 398 -5.40 5.46 -1.95
N ILE A 399 -4.19 5.88 -1.61
CA ILE A 399 -3.71 6.00 -0.24
C ILE A 399 -3.26 7.44 0.02
N PHE A 400 -4.03 8.16 0.82
CA PHE A 400 -3.66 9.44 1.42
C PHE A 400 -2.96 9.23 2.78
N PRO A 401 -2.24 10.22 3.33
CA PRO A 401 -1.54 10.09 4.62
C PRO A 401 -2.51 9.91 5.80
N MET A 402 -2.22 8.96 6.72
CA MET A 402 -3.15 8.57 7.80
C MET A 402 -2.48 8.40 9.17
N SER A 403 -2.95 9.20 10.15
CA SER A 403 -2.74 9.04 11.60
C SER A 403 -1.33 9.13 12.20
N SER A 404 -0.26 8.80 11.46
CA SER A 404 1.14 9.01 11.87
C SER A 404 1.72 10.31 11.28
N THR A 405 1.21 10.72 10.13
CA THR A 405 1.72 11.81 9.26
C THR A 405 0.78 13.01 9.17
N ILE A 406 -0.08 13.22 10.18
CA ILE A 406 -1.07 14.32 10.19
C ILE A 406 -0.41 15.71 10.02
N ALA A 407 0.82 15.90 10.51
CA ALA A 407 1.58 17.13 10.35
C ALA A 407 2.04 17.40 8.88
N GLU A 408 1.94 16.41 8.00
CA GLU A 408 2.27 16.51 6.58
C GLU A 408 1.04 16.86 5.71
N ILE A 409 -0.17 16.93 6.29
CA ILE A 409 -1.42 17.19 5.56
C ILE A 409 -1.79 18.68 5.63
N PRO A 410 -1.65 19.47 4.54
CA PRO A 410 -1.76 20.93 4.61
C PRO A 410 -3.19 21.44 4.88
N PRO A 411 -3.33 22.60 5.54
CA PRO A 411 -4.64 23.20 5.81
C PRO A 411 -5.26 23.80 4.54
N ARG A 412 -6.18 23.09 3.89
CA ARG A 412 -7.00 23.56 2.76
C ARG A 412 -8.28 22.74 2.61
N PHE A 413 -9.23 23.22 1.80
CA PHE A 413 -10.42 22.44 1.47
C PHE A 413 -10.12 21.29 0.50
N TYR A 414 -10.74 20.13 0.72
CA TYR A 414 -10.60 18.93 -0.10
C TYR A 414 -11.93 18.49 -0.72
N HIS A 415 -11.86 18.10 -1.99
CA HIS A 415 -12.91 17.40 -2.73
C HIS A 415 -12.40 16.03 -3.15
N THR A 416 -13.27 15.02 -3.11
CA THR A 416 -12.91 13.64 -3.49
C THR A 416 -14.06 12.98 -4.25
N LYS A 417 -13.78 12.52 -5.45
CA LYS A 417 -14.69 11.70 -6.25
C LYS A 417 -14.00 10.40 -6.63
N VAL A 418 -14.64 9.26 -6.37
CA VAL A 418 -14.15 7.95 -6.77
C VAL A 418 -15.30 7.14 -7.38
N GLU A 419 -15.09 6.57 -8.56
CA GLU A 419 -16.14 5.89 -9.32
C GLU A 419 -15.58 4.67 -10.06
N SER A 420 -16.08 3.46 -9.75
CA SER A 420 -15.71 2.22 -10.48
C SER A 420 -16.95 1.51 -11.01
N ARG A 421 -17.16 1.42 -12.33
CA ARG A 421 -18.36 0.76 -12.84
C ARG A 421 -18.36 -0.75 -12.55
N SER A 422 -17.26 -1.49 -12.78
CA SER A 422 -17.24 -2.95 -12.56
C SER A 422 -16.14 -3.51 -11.66
N GLY A 423 -15.54 -2.72 -10.77
CA GLY A 423 -14.60 -3.20 -9.75
C GLY A 423 -14.79 -2.53 -8.39
N SER A 424 -13.91 -2.88 -7.45
CA SER A 424 -14.01 -2.43 -6.05
C SER A 424 -13.18 -1.17 -5.78
N VAL A 425 -13.59 -0.39 -4.78
CA VAL A 425 -12.82 0.76 -4.28
C VAL A 425 -12.26 0.44 -2.89
N HIS A 426 -10.98 0.69 -2.70
CA HIS A 426 -10.26 0.47 -1.45
C HIS A 426 -9.41 1.68 -1.06
N GLY A 427 -9.01 1.76 0.20
CA GLY A 427 -7.90 2.62 0.65
C GLY A 427 -8.29 3.75 1.59
N ASP A 428 -7.50 4.81 1.56
CA ASP A 428 -7.44 5.84 2.59
C ASP A 428 -7.65 7.21 1.97
N TYR A 429 -8.72 7.92 2.35
CA TYR A 429 -9.17 9.16 1.68
C TYR A 429 -9.32 10.33 2.66
N ILE A 430 -8.91 11.53 2.24
CA ILE A 430 -9.22 12.77 2.96
C ILE A 430 -10.64 13.24 2.59
N HIS A 431 -11.32 13.83 3.56
CA HIS A 431 -12.68 14.31 3.44
C HIS A 431 -12.79 15.77 3.88
N GLY A 432 -12.99 16.68 2.92
CA GLY A 432 -13.14 18.12 3.17
C GLY A 432 -14.60 18.57 3.09
N ILE A 433 -15.00 19.06 1.91
CA ILE A 433 -16.36 19.54 1.63
C ILE A 433 -17.24 18.43 1.04
N ASN A 434 -16.70 17.61 0.13
CA ASN A 434 -17.40 16.45 -0.38
C ASN A 434 -16.47 15.24 -0.59
N THR A 435 -17.05 14.06 -0.45
CA THR A 435 -16.43 12.77 -0.74
C THR A 435 -17.52 11.86 -1.30
N ASP A 436 -17.50 11.53 -2.58
CA ASP A 436 -18.46 10.61 -3.21
C ASP A 436 -17.71 9.40 -3.78
N ILE A 437 -17.97 8.21 -3.23
CA ILE A 437 -17.25 6.96 -3.55
C ILE A 437 -18.28 5.92 -4.04
N THR A 438 -18.22 5.55 -5.31
CA THR A 438 -19.28 4.76 -5.95
C THR A 438 -18.76 3.56 -6.74
N THR A 439 -19.56 2.49 -6.80
CA THR A 439 -19.33 1.37 -7.71
C THR A 439 -20.62 0.69 -8.19
N SER A 440 -20.66 0.19 -9.42
CA SER A 440 -21.86 -0.53 -9.93
C SER A 440 -21.82 -2.05 -9.75
N SER A 441 -20.70 -2.66 -9.31
CA SER A 441 -20.69 -4.09 -8.96
C SER A 441 -19.60 -4.55 -7.96
N GLY A 442 -18.73 -3.66 -7.49
CA GLY A 442 -17.69 -3.98 -6.52
C GLY A 442 -18.07 -3.67 -5.08
N SER A 443 -17.16 -4.02 -4.17
CA SER A 443 -17.17 -3.56 -2.77
C SER A 443 -16.56 -2.17 -2.63
N ILE A 444 -16.86 -1.53 -1.50
CA ILE A 444 -16.14 -0.34 -1.01
C ILE A 444 -15.55 -0.72 0.34
N ASP A 445 -14.25 -0.54 0.57
CA ASP A 445 -13.61 -0.74 1.88
C ASP A 445 -12.59 0.37 2.15
N VAL A 446 -13.01 1.40 2.89
CA VAL A 446 -12.28 2.67 2.98
C VAL A 446 -12.18 3.24 4.39
N ASN A 447 -11.01 3.81 4.70
CA ASN A 447 -10.87 4.77 5.79
C ASN A 447 -11.11 6.19 5.25
N VAL A 448 -11.79 7.01 6.03
CA VAL A 448 -12.08 8.41 5.68
C VAL A 448 -11.59 9.30 6.81
N LEU A 449 -10.68 10.24 6.50
CA LEU A 449 -10.14 11.22 7.44
C LEU A 449 -10.74 12.60 7.18
N PRO A 450 -11.66 13.08 8.03
CA PRO A 450 -12.18 14.44 7.94
C PRO A 450 -11.07 15.47 8.15
N TYR A 451 -11.09 16.53 7.35
CA TYR A 451 -10.20 17.68 7.49
C TYR A 451 -10.44 18.39 8.84
N SER A 452 -11.63 18.97 8.96
CA SER A 452 -12.03 19.84 10.07
C SER A 452 -13.45 19.57 10.52
N SER A 453 -13.66 19.76 11.83
CA SER A 453 -14.96 19.70 12.51
C SER A 453 -15.96 20.73 11.96
N LYS A 454 -15.45 21.89 11.55
CA LYS A 454 -16.20 23.12 11.18
C LYS A 454 -16.55 23.19 9.69
N SER A 455 -16.40 22.09 8.96
CA SER A 455 -16.74 21.99 7.53
C SER A 455 -18.27 22.06 7.29
N THR A 456 -18.81 23.28 7.26
CA THR A 456 -20.24 23.54 7.11
C THR A 456 -20.79 22.96 5.81
N GLY A 457 -21.79 22.07 5.92
CA GLY A 457 -22.44 21.43 4.78
C GLY A 457 -21.69 20.22 4.20
N SER A 458 -20.67 19.71 4.89
CA SER A 458 -19.85 18.60 4.37
C SER A 458 -20.64 17.31 4.12
N TRP A 459 -20.33 16.65 2.99
CA TRP A 459 -21.02 15.47 2.49
C TRP A 459 -20.10 14.27 2.28
N LEU A 460 -20.45 13.12 2.86
CA LEU A 460 -19.83 11.83 2.57
C LEU A 460 -20.88 10.89 1.94
N ARG A 461 -20.63 10.41 0.72
CA ARG A 461 -21.50 9.44 0.04
C ARG A 461 -20.70 8.20 -0.32
N THR A 462 -21.28 7.03 -0.06
CA THR A 462 -20.74 5.75 -0.55
C THR A 462 -21.86 4.90 -1.13
N GLU A 463 -21.76 4.47 -2.38
CA GLU A 463 -22.83 3.71 -3.04
C GLU A 463 -22.32 2.51 -3.85
N SER A 464 -22.89 1.32 -3.64
CA SER A 464 -22.61 0.10 -4.42
C SER A 464 -23.90 -0.54 -4.92
N ALA A 465 -23.97 -1.04 -6.16
CA ALA A 465 -25.18 -1.76 -6.57
C ALA A 465 -25.21 -3.23 -6.11
N VAL A 466 -24.07 -3.91 -5.95
CA VAL A 466 -24.03 -5.38 -5.70
C VAL A 466 -22.91 -5.84 -4.74
N GLY A 467 -22.24 -4.91 -4.05
CA GLY A 467 -21.20 -5.22 -3.08
C GLY A 467 -21.49 -4.70 -1.67
N GLY A 468 -20.71 -5.23 -0.72
CA GLY A 468 -20.64 -4.71 0.64
C GLY A 468 -19.89 -3.38 0.70
N ILE A 469 -20.21 -2.57 1.70
CA ILE A 469 -19.58 -1.28 1.96
C ILE A 469 -19.08 -1.26 3.40
N HIS A 470 -17.76 -1.17 3.56
CA HIS A 470 -17.09 -0.92 4.82
C HIS A 470 -16.60 0.53 4.81
N VAL A 471 -17.01 1.33 5.79
CA VAL A 471 -16.54 2.72 5.97
C VAL A 471 -16.12 2.94 7.41
N ASN A 472 -14.86 3.32 7.58
CA ASN A 472 -14.30 3.71 8.86
C ASN A 472 -13.98 5.22 8.86
N VAL A 473 -14.91 6.03 9.36
CA VAL A 473 -14.67 7.46 9.54
C VAL A 473 -13.82 7.69 10.79
N LEU A 474 -12.73 8.42 10.64
CA LEU A 474 -11.79 8.80 11.69
C LEU A 474 -12.22 10.12 12.36
N PRO A 475 -11.69 10.48 13.53
CA PRO A 475 -11.80 11.85 14.05
C PRO A 475 -11.22 12.87 13.05
N PRO A 476 -11.70 14.12 13.04
CA PRO A 476 -11.09 15.17 12.21
C PRO A 476 -9.64 15.40 12.65
N TYR A 477 -8.75 15.79 11.73
CA TYR A 477 -7.32 15.89 12.05
C TYR A 477 -6.88 17.28 12.53
N GLU A 478 -7.50 18.36 12.04
CA GLU A 478 -7.20 19.73 12.46
C GLU A 478 -7.58 19.94 13.94
N GLU A 479 -8.77 19.46 14.32
CA GLU A 479 -9.32 19.64 15.67
C GLU A 479 -9.89 18.32 16.23
N PRO A 480 -9.05 17.35 16.62
CA PRO A 480 -9.50 15.97 16.89
C PRO A 480 -10.39 15.78 18.11
N GLN A 481 -10.76 16.84 18.84
CA GLN A 481 -11.72 16.81 19.95
C GLN A 481 -13.06 17.49 19.59
N ASP A 482 -13.09 18.33 18.56
CA ASP A 482 -14.27 19.11 18.18
C ASP A 482 -15.33 18.25 17.48
N VAL A 483 -16.59 18.68 17.63
CA VAL A 483 -17.75 17.92 17.18
C VAL A 483 -18.02 18.17 15.69
N MET A 484 -18.04 17.10 14.89
CA MET A 484 -18.48 17.12 13.48
C MET A 484 -20.00 17.15 13.39
N GLY A 485 -20.61 18.25 13.85
CA GLY A 485 -22.07 18.45 13.87
C GLY A 485 -22.70 18.72 12.50
N HIS A 486 -21.88 19.02 11.48
CA HIS A 486 -22.35 19.40 10.15
C HIS A 486 -22.18 18.31 9.07
N LEU A 487 -21.52 17.19 9.40
CA LEU A 487 -21.29 16.09 8.46
C LEU A 487 -22.59 15.33 8.16
N ARG A 488 -23.09 15.45 6.91
CA ARG A 488 -24.12 14.55 6.37
C ARG A 488 -23.45 13.39 5.63
N SER A 489 -23.80 12.16 5.98
CA SER A 489 -23.36 10.96 5.28
C SER A 489 -24.51 10.10 4.77
N VAL A 490 -24.30 9.49 3.60
CA VAL A 490 -25.28 8.66 2.88
C VAL A 490 -24.59 7.40 2.36
N HIS A 491 -24.92 6.24 2.93
CA HIS A 491 -24.33 4.94 2.60
C HIS A 491 -25.39 4.02 1.99
N LYS A 492 -25.25 3.60 0.73
CA LYS A 492 -26.32 2.87 0.01
C LYS A 492 -25.81 1.63 -0.70
N THR A 493 -26.52 0.52 -0.55
CA THR A 493 -26.36 -0.63 -1.46
C THR A 493 -27.69 -1.24 -1.87
N LYS A 494 -27.73 -1.98 -2.98
CA LYS A 494 -28.93 -2.78 -3.32
C LYS A 494 -28.75 -4.19 -2.77
N SER A 495 -27.64 -4.86 -3.12
CA SER A 495 -27.30 -6.18 -2.57
C SER A 495 -25.94 -6.13 -1.89
N GLY A 496 -25.92 -6.18 -0.55
CA GLY A 496 -24.70 -6.15 0.24
C GLY A 496 -24.92 -5.72 1.68
N SER A 497 -23.93 -5.98 2.54
CA SER A 497 -23.90 -5.48 3.92
C SER A 497 -23.18 -4.15 4.03
N LEU A 498 -23.71 -3.25 4.85
CA LEU A 498 -23.11 -1.99 5.24
C LEU A 498 -22.48 -2.15 6.63
N HIS A 499 -21.16 -2.00 6.75
CA HIS A 499 -20.45 -1.95 8.03
C HIS A 499 -19.83 -0.56 8.21
N ILE A 500 -20.48 0.27 9.02
CA ILE A 500 -20.20 1.70 9.10
C ILE A 500 -19.75 2.03 10.53
N LYS A 501 -18.62 2.73 10.66
CA LYS A 501 -18.03 3.12 11.95
C LYS A 501 -17.73 4.62 11.95
N TYR A 502 -18.23 5.30 12.99
CA TYR A 502 -18.01 6.72 13.24
C TYR A 502 -17.23 6.95 14.55
N PRO A 503 -16.51 8.09 14.67
CA PRO A 503 -15.75 8.43 15.86
C PRO A 503 -16.65 9.02 16.97
N GLN A 504 -16.10 9.21 18.17
CA GLN A 504 -16.83 9.85 19.27
C GLN A 504 -17.14 11.33 18.97
N GLN A 505 -16.43 11.95 18.03
CA GLN A 505 -16.56 13.34 17.60
C GLN A 505 -17.74 13.59 16.64
N TRP A 506 -18.38 12.58 16.05
CA TRP A 506 -19.45 12.80 15.06
C TRP A 506 -20.81 13.11 15.70
N GLU A 507 -21.52 14.16 15.27
CA GLU A 507 -22.92 14.45 15.70
C GLU A 507 -23.79 15.01 14.54
N GLY A 508 -23.51 14.58 13.31
CA GLY A 508 -24.22 15.04 12.11
C GLY A 508 -25.45 14.19 11.73
N LYS A 509 -25.60 13.90 10.43
CA LYS A 509 -26.70 13.04 9.91
C LYS A 509 -26.15 11.82 9.16
N ILE A 510 -26.64 10.63 9.47
CA ILE A 510 -26.30 9.38 8.77
C ILE A 510 -27.57 8.75 8.20
N GLU A 511 -27.54 8.46 6.91
CA GLU A 511 -28.56 7.68 6.18
C GLU A 511 -27.87 6.41 5.65
N ALA A 512 -28.34 5.21 6.03
CA ALA A 512 -27.75 3.95 5.58
C ALA A 512 -28.81 2.94 5.13
N VAL A 513 -28.78 2.53 3.86
CA VAL A 513 -29.85 1.74 3.23
C VAL A 513 -29.29 0.55 2.45
N THR A 514 -29.83 -0.64 2.68
CA THR A 514 -29.65 -1.82 1.81
C THR A 514 -31.00 -2.37 1.34
N MET A 515 -31.10 -2.96 0.15
CA MET A 515 -32.34 -3.68 -0.24
C MET A 515 -32.30 -5.14 0.20
N SER A 516 -31.13 -5.79 0.09
CA SER A 516 -30.88 -7.14 0.58
C SER A 516 -29.49 -7.24 1.22
N GLY A 517 -29.46 -7.44 2.54
CA GLY A 517 -28.24 -7.51 3.34
C GLY A 517 -28.43 -6.95 4.74
N SER A 518 -27.32 -6.74 5.46
CA SER A 518 -27.35 -6.21 6.83
C SER A 518 -26.80 -4.79 6.93
N VAL A 519 -27.32 -3.97 7.84
CA VAL A 519 -26.75 -2.66 8.17
C VAL A 519 -26.25 -2.68 9.61
N LYS A 520 -24.94 -2.57 9.82
CA LYS A 520 -24.33 -2.45 11.14
C LYS A 520 -23.65 -1.09 11.30
N LEU A 521 -24.18 -0.27 12.21
CA LEU A 521 -23.55 0.98 12.63
C LEU A 521 -22.87 0.78 13.98
N ARG A 522 -21.63 1.24 14.11
CA ARG A 522 -20.94 1.35 15.40
C ARG A 522 -20.63 2.82 15.72
N GLY A 523 -21.06 3.24 16.89
CA GLY A 523 -20.76 4.55 17.48
C GLY A 523 -20.99 4.53 18.99
N LYS A 524 -20.36 5.47 19.70
CA LYS A 524 -20.68 5.73 21.11
C LYS A 524 -21.91 6.62 21.24
N ASP A 525 -22.56 6.55 22.40
CA ASP A 525 -23.58 7.50 22.85
C ASP A 525 -24.81 7.60 21.94
N VAL A 526 -25.01 6.56 21.12
CA VAL A 526 -26.15 6.38 20.21
C VAL A 526 -27.37 5.92 21.00
N GLU A 527 -28.49 6.64 20.88
CA GLU A 527 -29.77 6.28 21.50
C GLU A 527 -30.76 5.84 20.40
N VAL A 528 -31.21 4.59 20.46
CA VAL A 528 -32.20 4.04 19.51
C VAL A 528 -33.58 4.55 19.88
N LEU A 529 -34.09 5.52 19.10
CA LEU A 529 -35.38 6.17 19.30
C LEU A 529 -36.55 5.26 18.87
N LYS A 530 -36.40 4.59 17.72
CA LYS A 530 -37.43 3.70 17.15
C LYS A 530 -36.75 2.53 16.42
N ARG A 531 -37.31 1.34 16.58
CA ARG A 531 -36.88 0.12 15.89
C ARG A 531 -38.10 -0.66 15.43
N TRP A 532 -38.09 -1.06 14.17
CA TRP A 532 -39.09 -1.93 13.56
C TRP A 532 -38.39 -3.10 12.87
N SER A 533 -39.00 -4.28 12.92
CA SER A 533 -38.53 -5.49 12.24
C SER A 533 -39.75 -6.34 11.91
N GLY A 534 -39.81 -6.91 10.70
CA GLY A 534 -40.95 -7.68 10.25
C GLY A 534 -40.68 -8.45 8.95
N PRO A 535 -41.72 -9.00 8.31
CA PRO A 535 -41.57 -9.85 7.11
C PRO A 535 -40.99 -9.15 5.87
N VAL A 536 -40.88 -7.81 5.89
CA VAL A 536 -40.39 -6.97 4.78
C VAL A 536 -39.20 -6.12 5.25
N GLY A 537 -38.31 -6.72 6.06
CA GLY A 537 -37.07 -6.11 6.52
C GLY A 537 -37.16 -5.40 7.87
N ALA A 538 -36.22 -4.48 8.11
CA ALA A 538 -36.02 -3.82 9.40
C ALA A 538 -35.56 -2.37 9.24
N HIS A 539 -35.95 -1.52 10.20
CA HIS A 539 -35.68 -0.08 10.20
C HIS A 539 -35.33 0.38 11.61
N VAL A 540 -34.29 1.20 11.75
CA VAL A 540 -33.83 1.78 13.01
C VAL A 540 -33.62 3.27 12.81
N ILE A 541 -34.34 4.07 13.60
CA ILE A 541 -34.07 5.49 13.77
C ILE A 541 -33.41 5.68 15.13
N ALA A 542 -32.29 6.39 15.15
CA ALA A 542 -31.53 6.72 16.34
C ALA A 542 -31.06 8.19 16.30
N LYS A 543 -30.62 8.69 17.46
CA LYS A 543 -29.84 9.92 17.60
C LYS A 543 -28.53 9.60 18.31
N LYS A 544 -27.70 10.60 18.54
CA LYS A 544 -26.51 10.54 19.39
C LYS A 544 -26.39 11.81 20.22
N GLY A 545 -26.13 11.68 21.52
CA GLY A 545 -26.01 12.80 22.45
C GLY A 545 -27.31 13.61 22.60
N GLU A 546 -27.16 14.89 22.95
CA GLU A 546 -28.26 15.86 23.07
C GLU A 546 -28.36 16.82 21.87
N ALA A 547 -27.39 16.81 20.97
CA ALA A 547 -27.37 17.63 19.76
C ALA A 547 -28.37 17.15 18.69
N SER A 548 -28.55 17.95 17.62
CA SER A 548 -29.49 17.71 16.51
C SER A 548 -29.06 16.61 15.53
N SER A 549 -28.42 15.55 16.02
CA SER A 549 -27.94 14.44 15.22
C SER A 549 -29.09 13.50 14.82
N ALA A 550 -28.97 12.85 13.66
CA ALA A 550 -30.00 11.93 13.18
C ALA A 550 -29.37 10.73 12.46
N ILE A 551 -29.85 9.53 12.79
CA ILE A 551 -29.38 8.26 12.23
C ILE A 551 -30.61 7.52 11.71
N ASP A 552 -30.62 7.20 10.42
CA ASP A 552 -31.66 6.40 9.76
C ASP A 552 -31.01 5.19 9.06
N LEU A 553 -31.32 3.98 9.53
CA LEU A 553 -30.74 2.72 9.05
C LEU A 553 -31.85 1.75 8.62
N SER A 554 -31.90 1.36 7.35
CA SER A 554 -32.96 0.47 6.83
C SER A 554 -32.45 -0.68 5.95
N THR A 555 -33.16 -1.80 6.02
CA THR A 555 -33.08 -2.91 5.07
C THR A 555 -34.46 -3.34 4.61
N SER A 556 -34.65 -3.62 3.31
CA SER A 556 -35.88 -4.25 2.81
C SER A 556 -35.87 -5.78 2.98
N SER A 557 -34.71 -6.39 3.21
CA SER A 557 -34.58 -7.82 3.51
C SER A 557 -33.22 -8.12 4.18
N GLY A 558 -33.26 -8.67 5.39
CA GLY A 558 -32.07 -8.88 6.23
C GLY A 558 -32.22 -8.23 7.60
N SER A 559 -31.12 -7.74 8.18
CA SER A 559 -31.07 -7.24 9.57
C SER A 559 -30.49 -5.83 9.68
N VAL A 560 -30.89 -5.11 10.74
CA VAL A 560 -30.31 -3.80 11.09
C VAL A 560 -29.88 -3.82 12.56
N ASP A 561 -28.61 -3.46 12.80
CA ASP A 561 -27.97 -3.46 14.10
C ASP A 561 -27.21 -2.14 14.30
N ALA A 562 -27.88 -1.17 14.91
CA ALA A 562 -27.20 -0.07 15.59
C ALA A 562 -26.67 -0.60 16.93
N THR A 563 -25.38 -0.92 16.99
CA THR A 563 -24.74 -1.41 18.21
C THR A 563 -24.20 -0.23 19.01
N ILE A 564 -24.75 -0.01 20.20
CA ILE A 564 -24.30 1.01 21.14
C ILE A 564 -23.10 0.45 21.92
N ASP A 565 -21.99 1.19 22.00
CA ASP A 565 -20.76 0.76 22.71
C ASP A 565 -20.89 0.99 24.24
N VAL A 566 -21.88 0.33 24.87
CA VAL A 566 -22.30 0.57 26.27
C VAL A 566 -21.36 -0.06 27.30
N HIS A 567 -20.12 0.44 27.45
CA HIS A 567 -19.33 0.35 28.71
C HIS A 567 -18.02 1.17 28.62
N PHE A 568 -17.99 2.35 29.24
CA PHE A 568 -17.16 2.67 30.42
C PHE A 568 -17.19 4.18 30.72
N CYS A 569 -17.63 4.55 31.92
CA CYS A 569 -17.45 5.90 32.47
C CYS A 569 -17.08 5.81 33.95
N SER A 570 -15.81 6.09 34.26
CA SER A 570 -15.37 6.65 35.55
C SER A 570 -13.88 7.04 35.46
N SER A 571 -13.51 8.10 36.19
CA SER A 571 -12.16 8.68 36.35
C SER A 571 -11.41 9.11 35.08
N GLN A 572 -11.03 10.38 35.06
CA GLN A 572 -10.01 10.91 34.13
C GLN A 572 -8.63 10.39 34.56
N ILE A 573 -7.99 9.54 33.74
CA ILE A 573 -6.52 9.38 33.61
C ILE A 573 -6.22 8.43 32.44
N ALA A 574 -5.16 8.74 31.68
CA ALA A 574 -4.59 7.96 30.56
C ALA A 574 -5.50 7.67 29.34
N LYS A 575 -5.20 8.34 28.21
CA LYS A 575 -5.55 7.88 26.85
C LYS A 575 -4.91 6.52 26.56
N LYS A 576 -5.58 5.40 26.87
CA LYS A 576 -5.15 4.08 26.39
C LYS A 576 -5.54 3.91 24.92
N LEU A 577 -4.54 3.85 24.04
CA LEU A 577 -4.72 3.27 22.71
C LEU A 577 -5.27 1.84 22.89
N LYS A 578 -6.28 1.45 22.11
CA LYS A 578 -6.62 0.03 21.92
C LYS A 578 -5.52 -0.61 21.06
N MET A 579 -4.38 -0.94 21.66
CA MET A 579 -3.39 -1.81 21.04
C MET A 579 -4.03 -3.22 20.99
N PRO A 580 -4.22 -3.82 19.80
CA PRO A 580 -4.94 -5.08 19.69
C PRO A 580 -4.12 -6.26 20.24
N PHE A 581 -2.79 -6.12 20.26
CA PHE A 581 -1.86 -7.01 20.93
C PHE A 581 -1.39 -6.40 22.25
N ASN A 582 -1.50 -7.16 23.34
CA ASN A 582 -1.08 -6.79 24.69
C ASN A 582 -0.14 -7.88 25.24
N THR A 583 1.06 -7.92 24.68
CA THR A 583 2.15 -8.86 25.01
C THR A 583 3.10 -8.25 26.06
N ALA A 584 3.94 -9.06 26.72
CA ALA A 584 5.01 -8.53 27.57
C ALA A 584 5.96 -7.63 26.78
N LEU A 585 6.23 -7.97 25.51
CA LEU A 585 7.07 -7.20 24.59
C LEU A 585 6.51 -5.79 24.35
N THR A 586 5.26 -5.69 23.88
CA THR A 586 4.58 -4.41 23.59
C THR A 586 4.49 -3.53 24.85
N ARG A 587 4.11 -4.10 26.01
CA ARG A 587 4.08 -3.38 27.29
C ARG A 587 5.44 -2.84 27.75
N LYS A 588 6.50 -3.65 27.66
CA LYS A 588 7.83 -3.35 28.22
C LYS A 588 8.66 -2.43 27.30
N LEU A 589 8.41 -2.46 25.99
CA LEU A 589 9.14 -1.66 25.00
C LEU A 589 8.38 -0.41 24.51
N GLY A 590 7.06 -0.35 24.71
CA GLY A 590 6.23 0.77 24.25
C GLY A 590 5.88 0.73 22.76
N ILE A 591 6.00 -0.44 22.13
CA ILE A 591 5.67 -0.67 20.70
C ILE A 591 4.20 -1.11 20.53
N LYS A 592 3.60 -0.79 19.39
CA LYS A 592 2.19 -1.06 19.07
C LYS A 592 1.95 -2.52 18.68
N VAL A 593 2.79 -3.02 17.77
CA VAL A 593 2.69 -4.37 17.19
C VAL A 593 3.87 -5.18 17.71
N PRO A 594 3.69 -6.45 18.12
CA PRO A 594 4.75 -7.29 18.69
C PRO A 594 5.69 -7.85 17.58
N VAL A 595 6.30 -6.94 16.82
CA VAL A 595 7.18 -7.22 15.67
C VAL A 595 8.49 -6.47 15.85
N VAL A 596 9.60 -7.19 15.69
CA VAL A 596 10.97 -6.68 15.76
C VAL A 596 11.65 -6.85 14.41
N GLN A 597 12.31 -5.80 13.93
CA GLN A 597 13.35 -5.90 12.90
C GLN A 597 14.67 -6.19 13.62
N GLY A 598 15.20 -7.40 13.44
CA GLY A 598 16.43 -7.82 14.12
C GLY A 598 17.67 -7.14 13.55
N GLY A 599 18.79 -7.23 14.28
CA GLY A 599 20.09 -6.80 13.75
C GLY A 599 20.43 -7.52 12.45
N MET A 600 20.76 -6.75 11.41
CA MET A 600 21.10 -7.21 10.08
C MET A 600 22.34 -6.48 9.59
N MET A 601 23.45 -7.21 9.49
CA MET A 601 24.72 -6.66 9.01
C MET A 601 24.55 -6.10 7.59
N TRP A 602 25.02 -4.87 7.38
CA TRP A 602 24.91 -4.11 6.12
C TRP A 602 23.49 -3.73 5.69
N VAL A 603 22.47 -3.88 6.54
CA VAL A 603 21.07 -3.50 6.22
C VAL A 603 20.43 -2.65 7.32
N GLY A 604 20.73 -2.92 8.60
CA GLY A 604 20.17 -2.21 9.76
C GLY A 604 20.79 -0.84 10.00
N TYR A 605 20.59 0.09 9.06
CA TYR A 605 20.91 1.52 9.16
C TYR A 605 19.70 2.35 9.65
N ALA A 606 19.89 3.66 9.81
CA ALA A 606 18.90 4.60 10.32
C ALA A 606 17.58 4.61 9.53
N GLU A 607 17.64 4.45 8.20
CA GLU A 607 16.48 4.42 7.30
C GLU A 607 15.49 3.33 7.74
N LEU A 608 15.95 2.07 7.78
CA LEU A 608 15.12 0.93 8.11
C LEU A 608 14.71 0.92 9.59
N ALA A 609 15.64 1.22 10.50
CA ALA A 609 15.37 1.21 11.94
C ALA A 609 14.35 2.31 12.34
N SER A 610 14.39 3.48 11.72
CA SER A 610 13.39 4.53 11.95
C SER A 610 12.05 4.21 11.31
N ALA A 611 12.02 3.68 10.08
CA ALA A 611 10.79 3.28 9.39
C ALA A 611 10.00 2.21 10.18
N VAL A 612 10.66 1.15 10.65
CA VAL A 612 10.04 0.09 11.46
C VAL A 612 9.51 0.61 12.79
N SER A 613 10.24 1.52 13.44
CA SER A 613 9.82 2.12 14.72
C SER A 613 8.66 3.11 14.53
N ASN A 614 8.65 3.89 13.44
CA ASN A 614 7.55 4.78 13.05
C ASN A 614 6.26 4.00 12.72
N ALA A 615 6.39 2.86 12.05
CA ALA A 615 5.32 1.91 11.78
C ALA A 615 4.76 1.20 13.04
N GLY A 616 5.43 1.34 14.19
CA GLY A 616 4.96 0.85 15.49
C GLY A 616 5.45 -0.55 15.89
N GLY A 617 6.43 -1.10 15.17
CA GLY A 617 7.25 -2.22 15.66
C GLY A 617 8.47 -1.71 16.44
N LEU A 618 9.49 -2.57 16.63
CA LEU A 618 10.83 -2.17 17.08
C LEU A 618 11.82 -2.26 15.91
N GLY A 619 12.35 -1.12 15.46
CA GLY A 619 13.51 -1.08 14.58
C GLY A 619 14.83 -1.16 15.35
N ILE A 620 15.87 -1.72 14.73
CA ILE A 620 17.17 -1.96 15.38
C ILE A 620 18.33 -1.59 14.45
N LEU A 621 19.15 -0.61 14.88
CA LEU A 621 20.43 -0.29 14.25
C LEU A 621 21.45 -1.42 14.50
N THR A 622 22.28 -1.76 13.53
CA THR A 622 23.32 -2.80 13.71
C THR A 622 24.68 -2.18 14.02
N ALA A 623 25.16 -2.33 15.25
CA ALA A 623 26.37 -1.63 15.74
C ALA A 623 27.60 -1.87 14.85
N LEU A 624 27.86 -3.13 14.49
CA LEU A 624 29.04 -3.53 13.71
C LEU A 624 28.90 -3.32 12.19
N THR A 625 27.76 -2.80 11.73
CA THR A 625 27.64 -2.24 10.37
C THR A 625 28.33 -0.89 10.27
N GLN A 626 28.52 -0.21 11.40
CA GLN A 626 29.35 0.98 11.51
C GLN A 626 30.81 0.56 11.73
N PRO A 627 31.81 1.24 11.11
CA PRO A 627 33.21 0.83 11.19
C PRO A 627 33.88 1.22 12.51
N SER A 628 33.35 2.22 13.23
CA SER A 628 33.84 2.62 14.56
C SER A 628 32.70 2.91 15.55
N PRO A 629 32.97 2.92 16.86
CA PRO A 629 32.00 3.38 17.86
C PRO A 629 31.53 4.83 17.64
N GLU A 630 32.37 5.71 17.09
CA GLU A 630 31.98 7.08 16.77
C GLU A 630 31.02 7.13 15.56
N ASP A 631 31.14 6.20 14.61
CA ASP A 631 30.18 6.09 13.50
C ASP A 631 28.84 5.49 13.96
N LEU A 632 28.85 4.60 14.97
CA LEU A 632 27.61 4.25 15.69
C LEU A 632 27.00 5.46 16.41
N ARG A 633 27.81 6.33 17.03
CA ARG A 633 27.31 7.56 17.66
C ARG A 633 26.62 8.48 16.63
N LYS A 634 27.22 8.66 15.45
CA LYS A 634 26.60 9.39 14.32
C LYS A 634 25.30 8.74 13.86
N GLU A 635 25.26 7.42 13.71
CA GLU A 635 24.09 6.71 13.19
C GLU A 635 22.91 6.66 14.18
N ILE A 636 23.19 6.54 15.49
CA ILE A 636 22.18 6.70 16.55
C ILE A 636 21.55 8.11 16.47
N ARG A 637 22.38 9.14 16.31
CA ARG A 637 21.93 10.53 16.16
C ARG A 637 21.21 10.78 14.83
N ARG A 638 21.52 10.01 13.77
CA ARG A 638 20.82 10.04 12.47
C ARG A 638 19.43 9.43 12.60
N CYS A 639 19.31 8.23 13.16
CA CYS A 639 18.04 7.56 13.43
C CYS A 639 17.09 8.43 14.26
N ARG A 640 17.61 9.13 15.29
CA ARG A 640 16.84 10.10 16.11
C ARG A 640 16.27 11.31 15.36
N ARG A 641 16.82 11.68 14.20
CA ARG A 641 16.23 12.72 13.33
C ARG A 641 15.11 12.18 12.44
N MET A 642 14.97 10.85 12.37
CA MET A 642 14.01 10.15 11.51
C MET A 642 12.89 9.46 12.31
N THR A 643 13.07 9.24 13.62
CA THR A 643 12.01 8.74 14.51
C THR A 643 12.07 9.33 15.92
N SER A 644 10.89 9.62 16.46
CA SER A 644 10.66 9.92 17.89
C SER A 644 10.20 8.70 18.69
N LYS A 645 10.13 7.51 18.06
CA LYS A 645 9.70 6.26 18.67
C LYS A 645 10.89 5.48 19.26
N PRO A 646 10.66 4.52 20.18
CA PRO A 646 11.72 3.65 20.67
C PRO A 646 12.32 2.82 19.53
N PHE A 647 13.66 2.86 19.41
CA PHE A 647 14.43 1.95 18.57
C PHE A 647 15.57 1.33 19.40
N GLY A 648 16.09 0.19 18.94
CA GLY A 648 17.18 -0.54 19.58
C GLY A 648 18.51 -0.45 18.84
N VAL A 649 19.55 -1.00 19.46
CA VAL A 649 20.83 -1.30 18.80
C VAL A 649 21.14 -2.80 18.96
N ASN A 650 21.56 -3.47 17.89
CA ASN A 650 22.12 -4.82 17.94
C ASN A 650 23.62 -4.74 18.17
N LEU A 651 24.13 -5.51 19.15
CA LEU A 651 25.56 -5.76 19.35
C LEU A 651 25.82 -7.27 19.30
N THR A 652 26.21 -7.72 18.11
CA THR A 652 26.45 -9.15 17.76
C THR A 652 27.90 -9.54 18.03
N LEU A 653 28.11 -10.62 18.78
CA LEU A 653 29.40 -11.06 19.31
C LEU A 653 29.89 -12.33 18.59
N LEU A 654 30.39 -12.16 17.38
CA LEU A 654 30.80 -13.29 16.52
C LEU A 654 32.28 -13.68 16.71
N PRO A 655 32.64 -14.94 16.41
CA PRO A 655 34.03 -15.32 16.19
C PRO A 655 34.57 -14.56 14.96
N ALA A 656 35.45 -13.59 15.18
CA ALA A 656 36.05 -12.76 14.15
C ALA A 656 37.57 -12.85 14.22
N LEU A 657 38.23 -12.89 13.04
CA LEU A 657 39.70 -12.91 12.94
C LEU A 657 40.35 -11.68 13.60
N GLN A 658 39.63 -10.54 13.59
CA GLN A 658 39.96 -9.34 14.34
C GLN A 658 38.72 -8.91 15.13
N PRO A 659 38.67 -9.17 16.46
CA PRO A 659 37.53 -8.77 17.29
C PRO A 659 37.35 -7.24 17.34
N PRO A 660 36.13 -6.72 17.13
CA PRO A 660 35.81 -5.32 17.41
C PRO A 660 35.96 -4.94 18.89
N ASP A 661 36.12 -3.65 19.18
CA ASP A 661 36.06 -3.11 20.55
C ASP A 661 34.61 -3.09 21.06
N TYR A 662 34.10 -4.27 21.40
CA TYR A 662 32.76 -4.44 21.97
C TYR A 662 32.51 -3.56 23.21
N PRO A 663 33.47 -3.38 24.14
CA PRO A 663 33.33 -2.43 25.25
C PRO A 663 33.14 -0.97 24.82
N ALA A 664 33.81 -0.48 23.78
CA ALA A 664 33.61 0.87 23.27
C ALA A 664 32.26 1.03 22.54
N TYR A 665 31.83 0.04 21.75
CA TYR A 665 30.47 0.04 21.17
C TYR A 665 29.40 0.04 22.26
N ALA A 666 29.53 -0.81 23.29
CA ALA A 666 28.63 -0.83 24.43
C ALA A 666 28.64 0.49 25.23
N ARG A 667 29.80 1.16 25.32
CA ARG A 667 29.92 2.49 25.94
C ARG A 667 29.12 3.54 25.18
N VAL A 668 29.27 3.63 23.85
CA VAL A 668 28.52 4.60 23.02
C VAL A 668 27.01 4.37 23.11
N ILE A 669 26.55 3.11 23.13
CA ILE A 669 25.14 2.75 23.34
C ILE A 669 24.61 3.32 24.67
N ILE A 670 25.41 3.27 25.75
CA ILE A 670 25.05 3.80 27.07
C ILE A 670 25.11 5.34 27.10
N GLU A 671 26.18 5.93 26.57
CA GLU A 671 26.40 7.39 26.52
C GLU A 671 25.35 8.12 25.70
N GLU A 672 24.96 7.57 24.55
CA GLU A 672 23.83 8.09 23.77
C GLU A 672 22.47 7.78 24.42
N GLY A 673 22.40 7.01 25.50
CA GLY A 673 21.15 6.72 26.21
C GLY A 673 20.18 5.81 25.45
N ILE A 674 20.70 4.87 24.65
CA ILE A 674 19.86 3.82 24.03
C ILE A 674 19.22 2.97 25.13
N ARG A 675 17.92 2.72 25.00
CA ARG A 675 17.12 2.05 26.05
C ARG A 675 16.94 0.55 25.84
N ILE A 676 17.15 0.08 24.61
CA ILE A 676 16.84 -1.28 24.15
C ILE A 676 18.04 -1.81 23.37
N VAL A 677 18.56 -2.99 23.72
CA VAL A 677 19.68 -3.61 23.01
C VAL A 677 19.36 -5.07 22.69
N GLU A 678 19.57 -5.46 21.43
CA GLU A 678 19.65 -6.85 21.03
C GLU A 678 21.11 -7.31 21.14
N THR A 679 21.36 -8.47 21.75
CA THR A 679 22.67 -9.12 21.78
C THR A 679 22.58 -10.50 21.17
N ALA A 680 23.61 -10.92 20.44
CA ALA A 680 23.68 -12.22 19.80
C ALA A 680 25.12 -12.77 19.85
N GLY A 681 25.30 -14.07 19.60
CA GLY A 681 26.63 -14.67 19.53
C GLY A 681 27.23 -15.09 20.89
N ASN A 682 28.54 -15.29 20.91
CA ASN A 682 29.24 -16.01 21.97
C ASN A 682 29.74 -15.11 23.11
N ASN A 683 29.82 -15.68 24.32
CA ASN A 683 30.31 -15.03 25.55
C ASN A 683 29.75 -13.60 25.81
N PRO A 684 28.42 -13.41 25.90
CA PRO A 684 27.81 -12.10 26.07
C PRO A 684 27.97 -11.51 27.48
N ALA A 685 28.50 -12.26 28.44
CA ALA A 685 28.53 -11.87 29.86
C ALA A 685 29.25 -10.54 30.17
N PRO A 686 30.39 -10.16 29.56
CA PRO A 686 31.03 -8.87 29.83
C PRO A 686 30.17 -7.70 29.32
N VAL A 687 29.67 -7.81 28.08
CA VAL A 687 28.87 -6.78 27.41
C VAL A 687 27.50 -6.60 28.09
N ILE A 688 26.82 -7.71 28.43
CA ILE A 688 25.54 -7.64 29.16
C ILE A 688 25.72 -6.97 30.53
N LYS A 689 26.81 -7.28 31.27
CA LYS A 689 27.10 -6.60 32.55
C LYS A 689 27.30 -5.09 32.37
N GLN A 690 28.06 -4.67 31.37
CA GLN A 690 28.31 -3.26 31.07
C GLN A 690 27.02 -2.52 30.68
N LEU A 691 26.18 -3.11 29.83
CA LEU A 691 24.88 -2.54 29.45
C LEU A 691 23.90 -2.48 30.64
N LYS A 692 23.95 -3.46 31.54
CA LYS A 692 23.11 -3.52 32.75
C LYS A 692 23.55 -2.55 33.85
N SER A 693 24.80 -2.07 33.84
CA SER A 693 25.27 -1.00 34.75
C SER A 693 24.89 0.42 34.32
N ALA A 694 24.18 0.60 33.20
CA ALA A 694 23.58 1.88 32.84
C ALA A 694 22.48 2.30 33.83
N ASN A 695 22.26 3.61 34.01
CA ASN A 695 21.17 4.14 34.83
C ASN A 695 20.24 5.05 34.01
N PRO A 696 18.93 4.74 33.90
CA PRO A 696 18.28 3.49 34.29
C PRO A 696 18.75 2.29 33.44
N PRO A 697 18.69 1.04 33.94
CA PRO A 697 19.21 -0.14 33.23
C PRO A 697 18.68 -0.33 31.82
N ILE A 698 19.53 -0.81 30.90
CA ILE A 698 19.14 -1.11 29.52
C ILE A 698 18.30 -2.39 29.47
N ILE A 699 17.25 -2.37 28.64
CA ILE A 699 16.42 -3.54 28.34
C ILE A 699 17.16 -4.41 27.33
N ILE A 700 17.45 -5.66 27.67
CA ILE A 700 18.25 -6.56 26.82
C ILE A 700 17.39 -7.70 26.28
N LEU A 701 17.35 -7.81 24.95
CA LEU A 701 16.91 -8.98 24.20
C LEU A 701 18.16 -9.81 23.86
N HIS A 702 18.20 -11.10 24.19
CA HIS A 702 19.34 -11.96 23.83
C HIS A 702 18.95 -13.11 22.89
N LYS A 703 19.62 -13.21 21.75
CA LYS A 703 19.33 -14.17 20.67
C LYS A 703 19.96 -15.53 20.94
N CYS A 704 19.16 -16.59 20.86
CA CYS A 704 19.51 -17.93 21.32
C CYS A 704 18.97 -19.02 20.39
N THR A 705 19.88 -19.82 19.84
CA THR A 705 19.56 -21.00 19.00
C THR A 705 19.28 -22.26 19.81
N THR A 706 19.46 -22.24 21.14
CA THR A 706 19.12 -23.37 22.02
C THR A 706 18.57 -22.89 23.37
N VAL A 707 17.69 -23.70 23.98
CA VAL A 707 17.15 -23.44 25.34
C VAL A 707 18.28 -23.41 26.39
N ARG A 708 19.36 -24.18 26.20
CA ARG A 708 20.55 -24.14 27.07
C ARG A 708 21.24 -22.76 27.05
N HIS A 709 21.34 -22.13 25.88
CA HIS A 709 21.88 -20.77 25.75
C HIS A 709 20.94 -19.75 26.40
N ALA A 710 19.62 -19.91 26.19
CA ALA A 710 18.61 -19.07 26.81
C ALA A 710 18.65 -19.11 28.36
N LEU A 711 18.68 -20.31 28.96
CA LEU A 711 18.86 -20.51 30.40
C LEU A 711 20.19 -19.96 30.95
N SER A 712 21.21 -19.82 30.09
CA SER A 712 22.49 -19.20 30.45
C SER A 712 22.41 -17.67 30.42
N ALA A 713 21.65 -17.10 29.48
CA ALA A 713 21.40 -15.67 29.38
C ALA A 713 20.45 -15.14 30.48
N ILE A 714 19.46 -15.94 30.92
CA ILE A 714 18.61 -15.61 32.07
C ILE A 714 19.47 -15.33 33.33
N LYS A 715 20.53 -16.12 33.55
CA LYS A 715 21.49 -15.93 34.66
C LYS A 715 22.32 -14.64 34.56
N LEU A 716 22.29 -13.96 33.40
CA LEU A 716 22.91 -12.66 33.17
C LEU A 716 21.92 -11.49 33.30
N GLY A 717 20.64 -11.76 33.61
CA GLY A 717 19.63 -10.73 33.87
C GLY A 717 19.04 -10.06 32.62
N VAL A 718 18.95 -10.77 31.49
CA VAL A 718 18.27 -10.30 30.27
C VAL A 718 16.76 -10.15 30.51
N ASP A 719 16.12 -9.20 29.84
CA ASP A 719 14.67 -8.94 29.97
C ASP A 719 13.84 -9.82 29.04
N PHE A 720 14.43 -10.17 27.89
CA PHE A 720 13.80 -10.98 26.84
C PHE A 720 14.81 -11.92 26.20
N LEU A 721 14.28 -12.97 25.58
CA LEU A 721 15.02 -13.90 24.74
C LEU A 721 14.48 -13.85 23.31
N SER A 722 15.35 -13.92 22.31
CA SER A 722 14.96 -14.11 20.92
C SER A 722 15.33 -15.54 20.53
N ILE A 723 14.34 -16.43 20.52
CA ILE A 723 14.55 -17.84 20.22
C ILE A 723 14.61 -18.00 18.71
N ASP A 724 15.77 -18.40 18.21
CA ASP A 724 16.13 -18.36 16.78
C ASP A 724 16.19 -19.80 16.23
N GLY A 725 15.22 -20.15 15.39
CA GLY A 725 15.09 -21.49 14.81
C GLY A 725 15.99 -21.70 13.60
N MET A 726 16.18 -22.97 13.20
CA MET A 726 16.99 -23.37 12.05
C MET A 726 16.59 -22.69 10.72
N GLU A 727 15.36 -22.19 10.64
CA GLU A 727 14.80 -21.43 9.52
C GLU A 727 15.38 -20.00 9.37
N CYS A 728 16.15 -19.50 10.35
CA CYS A 728 16.67 -18.13 10.38
C CYS A 728 17.76 -17.86 9.33
N ALA A 729 18.01 -16.57 9.09
CA ALA A 729 19.10 -16.08 8.23
C ALA A 729 20.35 -15.82 9.08
N GLY A 730 21.55 -16.12 8.55
CA GLY A 730 22.79 -16.01 9.33
C GLY A 730 23.00 -17.21 10.27
N HIS A 731 23.55 -16.99 11.46
CA HIS A 731 24.08 -18.06 12.33
C HIS A 731 22.99 -18.90 13.03
N VAL A 732 22.52 -19.96 12.36
CA VAL A 732 21.48 -20.90 12.83
C VAL A 732 21.90 -21.79 14.02
N GLY A 733 23.20 -21.90 14.31
CA GLY A 733 23.73 -22.84 15.31
C GLY A 733 23.93 -24.26 14.76
N GLU A 734 24.05 -25.24 15.66
CA GLU A 734 24.54 -26.60 15.32
C GLU A 734 23.63 -27.73 15.82
N THR A 735 22.35 -27.44 16.02
CA THR A 735 21.36 -28.39 16.58
C THR A 735 20.16 -28.65 15.68
N ASP A 736 20.05 -27.94 14.56
CA ASP A 736 19.08 -28.14 13.48
C ASP A 736 17.60 -28.19 13.92
N ILE A 737 17.27 -27.52 15.03
CA ILE A 737 15.91 -27.50 15.62
C ILE A 737 15.08 -26.39 14.96
N THR A 738 13.98 -26.79 14.32
CA THR A 738 12.98 -25.88 13.75
C THR A 738 12.17 -25.18 14.85
N ASN A 739 11.67 -23.99 14.56
CA ASN A 739 10.92 -23.16 15.51
C ASN A 739 9.67 -23.84 16.06
N PHE A 740 9.00 -24.68 15.28
CA PHE A 740 7.84 -25.46 15.75
C PHE A 740 8.15 -26.28 17.01
N ILE A 741 9.36 -26.87 17.07
CA ILE A 741 9.85 -27.61 18.25
C ILE A 741 10.52 -26.65 19.24
N LEU A 742 11.40 -25.76 18.77
CA LEU A 742 12.23 -24.93 19.63
C LEU A 742 11.40 -23.96 20.50
N LEU A 743 10.37 -23.32 19.93
CA LEU A 743 9.47 -22.42 20.65
C LEU A 743 8.57 -23.20 21.63
N SER A 744 8.11 -24.38 21.23
CA SER A 744 7.36 -25.29 22.11
C SER A 744 8.15 -25.71 23.34
N ARG A 745 9.47 -25.94 23.19
CA ARG A 745 10.38 -26.27 24.31
C ARG A 745 10.77 -25.02 25.11
N ALA A 746 10.94 -23.87 24.45
CA ALA A 746 11.15 -22.58 25.11
C ALA A 746 10.00 -22.25 26.08
N ARG A 747 8.74 -22.36 25.63
CA ARG A 747 7.54 -22.17 26.46
C ARG A 747 7.46 -23.10 27.68
N GLN A 748 8.09 -24.27 27.63
CA GLN A 748 8.06 -25.25 28.73
C GLN A 748 9.12 -24.99 29.82
N GLU A 749 10.21 -24.29 29.51
CA GLU A 749 11.38 -24.17 30.40
C GLU A 749 11.79 -22.73 30.76
N LEU A 750 11.31 -21.73 30.01
CA LEU A 750 11.73 -20.34 30.18
C LEU A 750 10.71 -19.53 30.99
N ASN A 751 11.13 -19.12 32.18
CA ASN A 751 10.37 -18.18 33.03
C ASN A 751 10.56 -16.70 32.63
N VAL A 752 11.28 -16.42 31.54
CA VAL A 752 11.51 -15.08 31.00
C VAL A 752 10.84 -14.98 29.63
N PRO A 753 10.05 -13.92 29.37
CA PRO A 753 9.41 -13.67 28.08
C PRO A 753 10.35 -13.84 26.87
N PHE A 754 9.86 -14.46 25.80
CA PHE A 754 10.64 -14.67 24.59
C PHE A 754 9.87 -14.27 23.32
N ILE A 755 10.61 -13.91 22.27
CA ILE A 755 10.10 -13.69 20.92
C ILE A 755 10.61 -14.79 20.00
N ALA A 756 9.86 -15.10 18.96
CA ALA A 756 10.21 -16.11 17.97
C ALA A 756 10.98 -15.49 16.80
N SER A 757 12.05 -16.12 16.32
CA SER A 757 12.96 -15.57 15.31
C SER A 757 13.33 -16.60 14.25
N GLY A 758 13.31 -16.20 12.97
CA GLY A 758 13.49 -17.09 11.81
C GLY A 758 12.19 -17.75 11.34
N GLY A 759 11.98 -17.83 10.03
CA GLY A 759 10.77 -18.43 9.45
C GLY A 759 9.50 -17.55 9.46
N PHE A 760 9.56 -16.28 9.89
CA PHE A 760 8.40 -15.38 9.97
C PHE A 760 8.47 -14.22 8.96
N ALA A 761 7.33 -13.93 8.30
CA ALA A 761 7.20 -12.87 7.30
C ALA A 761 5.83 -12.15 7.29
N ASP A 762 4.79 -12.73 7.88
CA ASP A 762 3.39 -12.35 7.73
C ASP A 762 2.62 -12.38 9.07
N GLY A 763 1.33 -12.02 9.05
CA GLY A 763 0.50 -12.07 10.26
C GLY A 763 0.16 -13.50 10.71
N GLN A 764 0.14 -14.45 9.79
CA GLN A 764 -0.07 -15.88 10.04
C GLN A 764 1.07 -16.44 10.90
N GLY A 765 2.31 -16.10 10.55
CA GLY A 765 3.50 -16.40 11.33
C GLY A 765 3.50 -15.75 12.72
N LEU A 766 3.05 -14.49 12.84
CA LEU A 766 2.85 -13.85 14.15
C LEU A 766 1.81 -14.59 14.99
N ALA A 767 0.64 -14.92 14.42
CA ALA A 767 -0.41 -15.68 15.11
C ALA A 767 0.07 -17.06 15.57
N ALA A 768 0.86 -17.76 14.74
CA ALA A 768 1.48 -19.04 15.08
C ALA A 768 2.50 -18.89 16.23
N ALA A 769 3.38 -17.88 16.17
CA ALA A 769 4.36 -17.62 17.22
C ALA A 769 3.70 -17.32 18.58
N LEU A 770 2.66 -16.47 18.59
CA LEU A 770 1.87 -16.18 19.79
C LEU A 770 1.19 -17.45 20.34
N SER A 771 0.66 -18.31 19.46
CA SER A 771 0.05 -19.60 19.84
C SER A 771 1.05 -20.61 20.41
N LEU A 772 2.32 -20.54 19.97
CA LEU A 772 3.43 -21.30 20.54
C LEU A 772 4.01 -20.68 21.83
N GLY A 773 3.45 -19.56 22.31
CA GLY A 773 3.79 -18.91 23.58
C GLY A 773 4.88 -17.84 23.50
N ALA A 774 5.25 -17.40 22.30
CA ALA A 774 6.08 -16.21 22.15
C ALA A 774 5.26 -14.93 22.41
N GLU A 775 5.96 -13.84 22.75
CA GLU A 775 5.39 -12.51 23.05
C GLU A 775 5.53 -11.54 21.84
N GLY A 776 5.94 -12.09 20.69
CA GLY A 776 6.12 -11.41 19.40
C GLY A 776 7.04 -12.18 18.46
N ILE A 777 7.27 -11.61 17.26
CA ILE A 777 8.21 -12.14 16.26
C ILE A 777 9.37 -11.19 15.99
N ASN A 778 10.52 -11.78 15.63
CA ASN A 778 11.68 -11.10 15.06
C ASN A 778 11.84 -11.53 13.60
N MET A 779 11.97 -10.56 12.69
CA MET A 779 12.17 -10.79 11.26
C MET A 779 13.47 -10.12 10.78
N GLY A 780 14.07 -10.72 9.75
CA GLY A 780 15.21 -10.16 9.01
C GLY A 780 14.87 -10.02 7.53
N THR A 781 14.91 -11.13 6.79
CA THR A 781 14.70 -11.19 5.33
C THR A 781 13.43 -10.48 4.83
N ARG A 782 12.33 -10.56 5.58
CA ARG A 782 11.08 -9.83 5.26
C ARG A 782 11.27 -8.31 5.24
N PHE A 783 12.09 -7.75 6.12
CA PHE A 783 12.40 -6.32 6.15
C PHE A 783 13.39 -5.90 5.08
N MET A 784 14.26 -6.79 4.58
CA MET A 784 15.10 -6.51 3.40
C MET A 784 14.23 -6.17 2.17
N CYS A 785 13.11 -6.87 2.01
CA CYS A 785 12.07 -6.54 1.03
C CYS A 785 11.08 -5.52 1.59
N THR A 786 11.56 -4.30 1.85
CA THR A 786 10.74 -3.10 2.06
C THR A 786 11.30 -1.93 1.26
N VAL A 787 10.50 -0.89 1.03
CA VAL A 787 10.95 0.33 0.33
C VAL A 787 12.13 0.96 1.08
N GLU A 788 12.02 1.10 2.40
CA GLU A 788 12.95 1.84 3.26
C GLU A 788 14.24 1.09 3.59
N ALA A 789 14.34 -0.20 3.27
CA ALA A 789 15.60 -0.95 3.40
C ALA A 789 16.66 -0.39 2.43
N PRO A 790 17.82 0.12 2.92
CA PRO A 790 18.83 0.77 2.10
C PRO A 790 19.77 -0.27 1.45
N ILE A 791 19.20 -1.10 0.59
CA ILE A 791 19.90 -2.09 -0.25
C ILE A 791 19.41 -1.98 -1.69
N HIS A 792 20.26 -2.33 -2.65
CA HIS A 792 19.97 -2.25 -4.08
C HIS A 792 18.70 -3.03 -4.46
N GLN A 793 17.86 -2.42 -5.30
CA GLN A 793 16.54 -2.93 -5.71
C GLN A 793 16.59 -4.38 -6.23
N ASN A 794 17.55 -4.69 -7.10
CA ASN A 794 17.80 -6.07 -7.59
C ASN A 794 17.82 -7.14 -6.49
N ILE A 795 18.38 -6.86 -5.30
CA ILE A 795 18.48 -7.84 -4.21
C ILE A 795 17.11 -8.09 -3.57
N LYS A 796 16.29 -7.04 -3.45
CA LYS A 796 14.88 -7.15 -3.02
C LYS A 796 14.10 -8.01 -4.01
N GLU A 797 14.33 -7.80 -5.31
CA GLU A 797 13.73 -8.62 -6.37
C GLU A 797 14.24 -10.06 -6.43
N SER A 798 15.53 -10.30 -6.16
CA SER A 798 16.08 -11.66 -6.07
C SER A 798 15.41 -12.45 -4.95
N ILE A 799 15.10 -11.82 -3.81
CA ILE A 799 14.29 -12.45 -2.76
C ILE A 799 12.86 -12.72 -3.25
N VAL A 800 12.19 -11.73 -3.85
CA VAL A 800 10.79 -11.87 -4.33
C VAL A 800 10.62 -12.94 -5.43
N LYS A 801 11.68 -13.24 -6.17
CA LYS A 801 11.71 -14.28 -7.23
C LYS A 801 12.11 -15.67 -6.71
N ALA A 802 12.60 -15.78 -5.48
CA ALA A 802 13.17 -17.02 -4.94
C ALA A 802 12.14 -17.93 -4.25
N GLN A 803 12.46 -19.23 -4.16
CA GLN A 803 11.68 -20.25 -3.47
C GLN A 803 12.30 -20.56 -2.09
N GLU A 804 11.56 -21.24 -1.19
CA GLU A 804 12.03 -21.59 0.16
C GLU A 804 13.24 -22.55 0.19
N THR A 805 13.52 -23.18 -0.96
CA THR A 805 14.71 -24.00 -1.24
C THR A 805 15.98 -23.19 -1.48
N ASP A 806 15.88 -21.90 -1.82
CA ASP A 806 16.99 -21.14 -2.40
C ASP A 806 17.88 -20.51 -1.32
N THR A 807 18.15 -21.28 -0.26
CA THR A 807 19.11 -20.95 0.80
C THR A 807 20.07 -22.09 1.07
N GLU A 808 21.34 -21.75 1.30
CA GLU A 808 22.43 -22.68 1.57
C GLU A 808 22.86 -22.61 3.03
N LEU A 809 23.27 -23.75 3.58
CA LEU A 809 23.90 -23.85 4.90
C LEU A 809 25.41 -23.99 4.73
N ILE A 810 26.14 -22.92 4.99
CA ILE A 810 27.60 -22.84 4.83
C ILE A 810 28.30 -22.87 6.19
N LEU A 811 29.57 -23.29 6.19
CA LEU A 811 30.49 -23.31 7.34
C LEU A 811 30.19 -24.34 8.45
N ARG A 812 29.53 -25.46 8.13
CA ARG A 812 29.17 -26.53 9.09
C ARG A 812 30.39 -27.24 9.66
N ARG A 813 31.37 -27.55 8.80
CA ARG A 813 32.66 -28.18 9.16
C ARG A 813 33.41 -27.43 10.26
N TRP A 814 33.26 -26.10 10.32
CA TRP A 814 33.90 -25.24 11.32
C TRP A 814 33.00 -24.88 12.51
N ARG A 815 31.80 -25.47 12.60
CA ARG A 815 30.78 -25.16 13.63
C ARG A 815 30.44 -23.68 13.73
N ASN A 816 30.29 -23.06 12.56
CA ASN A 816 29.85 -21.67 12.40
C ASN A 816 28.71 -21.60 11.37
N THR A 817 27.82 -22.61 11.38
CA THR A 817 26.79 -22.82 10.36
C THR A 817 25.98 -21.54 10.18
N SER A 818 25.99 -21.04 8.95
CA SER A 818 25.35 -19.80 8.55
C SER A 818 24.44 -20.05 7.35
N ARG A 819 23.19 -19.59 7.42
CA ARG A 819 22.27 -19.63 6.28
C ARG A 819 22.43 -18.39 5.40
N MET A 820 22.70 -18.63 4.12
CA MET A 820 22.88 -17.62 3.08
C MET A 820 21.90 -17.87 1.92
N PHE A 821 21.70 -16.89 1.05
CA PHE A 821 21.03 -17.09 -0.23
C PHE A 821 21.82 -18.07 -1.13
N SER A 822 21.14 -18.93 -1.90
CA SER A 822 21.82 -19.89 -2.80
C SER A 822 22.28 -19.21 -4.10
N ASN A 823 23.48 -18.65 -4.05
CA ASN A 823 24.21 -18.14 -5.22
C ASN A 823 25.44 -18.98 -5.54
N LYS A 824 26.18 -18.62 -6.59
CA LYS A 824 27.46 -19.26 -6.98
C LYS A 824 28.49 -19.25 -5.86
N VAL A 825 28.64 -18.15 -5.12
CA VAL A 825 29.67 -18.01 -4.08
C VAL A 825 29.38 -18.88 -2.86
N ALA A 826 28.12 -19.01 -2.44
CA ALA A 826 27.69 -19.92 -1.39
C ALA A 826 27.90 -21.39 -1.78
N ARG A 827 27.59 -21.75 -3.04
CA ARG A 827 27.81 -23.11 -3.57
C ARG A 827 29.29 -23.47 -3.71
N GLU A 828 30.15 -22.55 -4.16
CA GLU A 828 31.61 -22.76 -4.12
C GLU A 828 32.16 -22.84 -2.69
N ALA A 829 31.61 -22.08 -1.73
CA ALA A 829 32.00 -22.21 -0.32
C ALA A 829 31.65 -23.59 0.25
N ILE A 830 30.47 -24.15 -0.07
CA ILE A 830 30.08 -25.53 0.28
C ILE A 830 30.97 -26.57 -0.40
N LYS A 831 31.33 -26.33 -1.66
CA LYS A 831 32.25 -27.20 -2.39
C LYS A 831 33.61 -27.27 -1.70
N ILE A 832 34.21 -26.12 -1.37
CA ILE A 832 35.47 -26.04 -0.61
C ILE A 832 35.32 -26.72 0.75
N GLU A 833 34.21 -26.51 1.47
CA GLU A 833 33.96 -27.15 2.75
C GLU A 833 33.97 -28.69 2.67
N ARG A 834 33.40 -29.26 1.60
CA ARG A 834 33.33 -30.71 1.35
C ARG A 834 34.65 -31.29 0.82
N GLU A 835 35.29 -30.58 -0.11
CA GLU A 835 36.47 -31.07 -0.85
C GLU A 835 37.81 -30.73 -0.17
N SER A 836 37.84 -29.78 0.78
CA SER A 836 39.07 -29.30 1.44
C SER A 836 39.86 -30.46 2.09
N PRO A 837 41.11 -30.72 1.63
CA PRO A 837 41.94 -31.79 2.19
C PRO A 837 42.60 -31.37 3.51
N THR A 838 42.76 -30.07 3.78
CA THR A 838 43.40 -29.59 5.02
C THR A 838 42.40 -29.22 6.11
N GLY A 839 41.17 -28.85 5.75
CA GLY A 839 40.14 -28.36 6.68
C GLY A 839 40.40 -26.96 7.26
N LYS A 840 41.37 -26.22 6.71
CA LYS A 840 41.70 -24.85 7.14
C LYS A 840 40.65 -23.84 6.69
N PHE A 841 40.28 -22.91 7.57
CA PHE A 841 39.26 -21.90 7.29
C PHE A 841 39.73 -20.87 6.24
N GLU A 842 41.04 -20.69 6.14
CA GLU A 842 41.72 -19.82 5.18
C GLU A 842 41.39 -20.17 3.72
N GLU A 843 41.03 -21.42 3.42
CA GLU A 843 40.61 -21.86 2.09
C GLU A 843 39.23 -21.31 1.69
N VAL A 844 38.30 -21.15 2.65
CA VAL A 844 36.93 -20.66 2.40
C VAL A 844 36.77 -19.16 2.70
N ALA A 845 37.66 -18.58 3.51
CA ALA A 845 37.62 -17.17 3.93
C ALA A 845 37.45 -16.13 2.79
N PRO A 846 38.04 -16.29 1.58
CA PRO A 846 37.84 -15.35 0.47
C PRO A 846 36.41 -15.34 -0.11
N TYR A 847 35.66 -16.43 0.07
CA TYR A 847 34.29 -16.59 -0.39
C TYR A 847 33.30 -16.04 0.64
N VAL A 848 33.55 -16.28 1.93
CA VAL A 848 32.71 -15.83 3.05
C VAL A 848 33.11 -14.47 3.64
N SER A 849 33.90 -13.70 2.90
CA SER A 849 34.34 -12.36 3.31
C SER A 849 33.17 -11.40 3.48
N GLY A 850 32.93 -10.94 4.71
CA GLY A 850 31.86 -9.99 5.02
C GLY A 850 31.98 -8.65 4.28
N LYS A 851 33.19 -8.26 3.84
CA LYS A 851 33.39 -7.10 2.95
C LYS A 851 32.80 -7.37 1.56
N ARG A 852 33.08 -8.54 0.98
CA ARG A 852 32.54 -8.96 -0.32
C ARG A 852 31.02 -9.17 -0.29
N GLY A 853 30.49 -9.64 0.85
CA GLY A 853 29.05 -9.73 1.09
C GLY A 853 28.35 -8.36 1.22
N ARG A 854 29.05 -7.30 1.64
CA ARG A 854 28.51 -5.93 1.64
C ARG A 854 28.25 -5.42 0.23
N GLU A 855 29.18 -5.68 -0.69
CA GLU A 855 29.10 -5.14 -2.06
C GLU A 855 27.83 -5.59 -2.79
N VAL A 856 27.33 -6.82 -2.56
CA VAL A 856 26.03 -7.31 -3.06
C VAL A 856 24.89 -6.30 -2.84
N PHE A 857 24.83 -5.73 -1.63
CA PHE A 857 23.78 -4.78 -1.25
C PHE A 857 23.97 -3.38 -1.85
N LEU A 858 25.17 -3.05 -2.34
CA LEU A 858 25.52 -1.77 -2.94
C LEU A 858 25.42 -1.82 -4.48
N ASN A 859 25.92 -2.89 -5.09
CA ASN A 859 26.04 -3.03 -6.54
C ASN A 859 24.86 -3.77 -7.21
N GLY A 860 24.01 -4.45 -6.45
CA GLY A 860 22.86 -5.15 -6.98
C GLY A 860 23.15 -6.46 -7.73
N ASP A 861 24.37 -7.00 -7.60
CA ASP A 861 24.75 -8.31 -8.13
C ASP A 861 24.55 -9.39 -7.04
N PRO A 862 23.47 -10.19 -7.09
CA PRO A 862 23.20 -11.23 -6.10
C PRO A 862 24.20 -12.38 -6.13
N GLU A 863 25.05 -12.48 -7.17
CA GLU A 863 26.10 -13.49 -7.33
C GLU A 863 27.48 -12.99 -6.84
N HIS A 864 27.62 -11.72 -6.44
CA HIS A 864 28.92 -11.10 -6.15
C HIS A 864 29.66 -11.75 -4.97
N GLY A 865 28.94 -12.06 -3.89
CA GLY A 865 29.47 -12.54 -2.60
C GLY A 865 28.39 -13.27 -1.79
N VAL A 866 28.72 -13.84 -0.62
CA VAL A 866 27.69 -14.42 0.26
C VAL A 866 26.85 -13.34 0.94
N TRP A 867 25.53 -13.53 1.01
CA TRP A 867 24.61 -12.64 1.70
C TRP A 867 23.50 -13.43 2.41
N THR A 868 22.98 -12.87 3.50
CA THR A 868 22.08 -13.60 4.42
C THR A 868 20.64 -13.60 3.93
N ALA A 869 20.05 -14.79 3.84
CA ALA A 869 18.63 -15.01 3.59
C ALA A 869 18.15 -16.20 4.42
N GLY A 870 16.90 -16.14 4.89
CA GLY A 870 16.24 -17.20 5.65
C GLY A 870 15.25 -17.95 4.76
N GLN A 871 14.86 -19.19 5.09
CA GLN A 871 13.96 -19.99 4.24
C GLN A 871 12.60 -19.33 3.97
N VAL A 872 12.24 -18.35 4.79
CA VAL A 872 11.06 -17.50 4.62
C VAL A 872 11.05 -16.66 3.32
N ILE A 873 12.11 -16.67 2.51
CA ILE A 873 12.11 -16.08 1.15
C ILE A 873 10.93 -16.57 0.31
N GLY A 874 10.57 -17.85 0.38
CA GLY A 874 9.42 -18.43 -0.34
C GLY A 874 8.04 -17.90 0.09
N LEU A 875 7.96 -17.01 1.10
CA LEU A 875 6.73 -16.32 1.53
C LEU A 875 6.80 -14.80 1.27
N ILE A 876 7.81 -14.32 0.52
CA ILE A 876 8.03 -12.90 0.22
C ILE A 876 7.74 -12.67 -1.26
N HIS A 877 6.65 -11.95 -1.56
CA HIS A 877 6.15 -11.77 -2.93
C HIS A 877 5.99 -10.30 -3.34
N ASP A 878 6.45 -9.37 -2.50
CA ASP A 878 6.25 -7.93 -2.67
C ASP A 878 7.32 -7.08 -1.95
N ILE A 879 7.36 -5.78 -2.25
CA ILE A 879 8.26 -4.79 -1.63
C ILE A 879 7.39 -3.62 -1.10
N PRO A 880 6.68 -3.80 0.03
CA PRO A 880 5.83 -2.79 0.66
C PRO A 880 6.64 -1.71 1.41
N THR A 881 6.00 -0.67 1.90
CA THR A 881 6.59 0.15 2.98
C THR A 881 6.61 -0.66 4.30
N CYS A 882 7.45 -0.26 5.25
CA CYS A 882 7.44 -0.80 6.61
C CYS A 882 6.09 -0.55 7.31
N ALA A 883 5.43 0.57 7.00
CA ALA A 883 4.11 0.92 7.51
C ALA A 883 3.01 -0.02 6.98
N ASP A 884 2.97 -0.26 5.66
CA ASP A 884 2.08 -1.23 5.03
C ASP A 884 2.31 -2.65 5.59
N LEU A 885 3.59 -3.06 5.67
CA LEU A 885 3.99 -4.38 6.14
C LEU A 885 3.52 -4.66 7.57
N ILE A 886 3.78 -3.75 8.50
CA ILE A 886 3.44 -3.95 9.92
C ILE A 886 1.93 -3.81 10.16
N THR A 887 1.25 -2.92 9.43
CA THR A 887 -0.22 -2.80 9.48
C THR A 887 -0.90 -4.05 8.92
N ARG A 888 -0.37 -4.62 7.83
CA ARG A 888 -0.81 -5.89 7.27
C ARG A 888 -0.62 -7.05 8.24
N ILE A 889 0.57 -7.18 8.85
CA ILE A 889 0.89 -8.22 9.84
C ILE A 889 -0.06 -8.11 11.06
N GLU A 890 -0.34 -6.90 11.53
CA GLU A 890 -1.30 -6.69 12.62
C GLU A 890 -2.71 -7.18 12.25
N ARG A 891 -3.20 -6.84 11.05
CA ARG A 891 -4.52 -7.28 10.54
C ARG A 891 -4.57 -8.80 10.37
N GLU A 892 -3.65 -9.37 9.60
CA GLU A 892 -3.61 -10.80 9.26
C GLU A 892 -3.44 -11.69 10.48
N ALA A 893 -2.70 -11.25 11.50
CA ALA A 893 -2.58 -11.96 12.76
C ALA A 893 -3.91 -12.00 13.53
N LEU A 894 -4.66 -10.88 13.56
CA LEU A 894 -5.98 -10.83 14.19
C LEU A 894 -7.01 -11.66 13.42
N GLU A 895 -7.01 -11.61 12.09
CA GLU A 895 -7.84 -12.45 11.23
C GLU A 895 -7.53 -13.94 11.45
N THR A 896 -6.25 -14.31 11.51
CA THR A 896 -5.80 -15.69 11.74
C THR A 896 -6.19 -16.20 13.14
N ILE A 897 -6.02 -15.37 14.19
CA ILE A 897 -6.42 -15.73 15.56
C ILE A 897 -7.95 -15.91 15.66
N ASN A 898 -8.73 -15.00 15.07
CA ASN A 898 -10.19 -15.11 15.06
C ASN A 898 -10.65 -16.35 14.26
N LYS A 899 -10.03 -16.62 13.11
CA LYS A 899 -10.29 -17.84 12.31
C LYS A 899 -9.95 -19.10 13.10
N ALA A 900 -8.77 -19.18 13.71
CA ALA A 900 -8.37 -20.31 14.55
C ALA A 900 -9.33 -20.52 15.72
N LYS A 901 -9.77 -19.45 16.39
CA LYS A 901 -10.80 -19.52 17.45
C LYS A 901 -12.13 -20.07 16.92
N SER A 902 -12.55 -19.68 15.71
CA SER A 902 -13.81 -20.19 15.11
C SER A 902 -13.79 -21.68 14.70
N LEU A 903 -12.63 -22.34 14.76
CA LEU A 903 -12.53 -23.79 14.60
C LEU A 903 -12.84 -24.56 15.90
N TYR A 904 -13.01 -23.85 17.02
CA TYR A 904 -13.46 -24.41 18.29
C TYR A 904 -14.92 -24.01 18.54
N VAL A 905 -15.74 -24.98 18.90
CA VAL A 905 -17.13 -24.82 19.33
C VAL A 905 -17.31 -25.54 20.66
N ASP A 906 -18.08 -24.95 21.58
CA ASP A 906 -18.34 -25.56 22.89
C ASP A 906 -19.27 -26.79 22.77
N GLU A 907 -20.18 -26.78 21.78
CA GLU A 907 -21.06 -27.89 21.42
C GLU A 907 -21.08 -28.07 19.88
N LEU A 908 -21.18 -29.31 19.40
CA LEU A 908 -21.35 -29.60 17.97
C LEU A 908 -22.84 -29.47 17.58
N PRO A 909 -23.17 -28.89 16.40
CA PRO A 909 -24.56 -28.84 15.92
C PRO A 909 -25.18 -30.23 15.78
N GLU A 910 -26.42 -30.42 16.26
CA GLU A 910 -27.13 -31.70 16.13
C GLU A 910 -27.27 -32.15 14.66
N SER A 911 -27.36 -31.19 13.73
CA SER A 911 -27.38 -31.43 12.27
C SER A 911 -26.15 -32.15 11.74
N ASP A 912 -25.01 -32.01 12.42
CA ASP A 912 -23.74 -32.63 12.01
C ASP A 912 -23.57 -34.02 12.66
N MET A 913 -24.45 -34.38 13.60
CA MET A 913 -24.48 -35.67 14.29
C MET A 913 -25.45 -36.68 13.65
N GLU A 914 -26.42 -36.26 12.84
CA GLU A 914 -27.28 -37.15 12.03
C GLU A 914 -26.53 -37.78 10.82
N GLY A 915 -25.28 -38.20 11.02
CA GLY A 915 -24.29 -38.45 9.97
C GLY A 915 -23.99 -39.92 9.60
N LYS A 916 -24.25 -40.90 10.49
CA LYS A 916 -24.31 -42.37 10.27
C LYS A 916 -24.31 -43.14 11.61
N PRO A 917 -24.96 -44.32 11.69
CA PRO A 917 -24.71 -45.26 12.79
C PRO A 917 -23.31 -45.87 12.68
N ILE A 918 -22.61 -45.97 13.81
CA ILE A 918 -21.34 -46.72 13.92
C ILE A 918 -21.64 -48.20 13.69
N GLN A 919 -20.97 -48.83 12.73
CA GLN A 919 -21.09 -50.28 12.53
C GLN A 919 -20.36 -51.04 13.64
N ASP A 920 -21.06 -52.00 14.24
CA ASP A 920 -20.52 -52.92 15.24
C ASP A 920 -19.35 -53.73 14.66
N PRO A 921 -18.12 -53.62 15.23
CA PRO A 921 -16.94 -54.34 14.75
C PRO A 921 -17.05 -55.87 14.82
N SER A 922 -18.06 -56.44 15.48
CA SER A 922 -18.22 -57.89 15.64
C SER A 922 -18.98 -58.59 14.50
N ALA A 923 -19.62 -57.83 13.60
CA ALA A 923 -20.46 -58.37 12.54
C ALA A 923 -19.66 -58.95 11.35
N LYS A 924 -19.49 -60.28 11.30
CA LYS A 924 -18.88 -60.96 10.14
C LYS A 924 -19.69 -60.74 8.86
N PRO A 925 -19.07 -60.33 7.73
CA PRO A 925 -19.77 -60.18 6.46
C PRO A 925 -20.17 -61.54 5.87
N LYS A 926 -21.39 -61.62 5.33
CA LYS A 926 -21.78 -62.71 4.43
C LYS A 926 -21.41 -62.37 2.99
N SER A 927 -20.86 -63.34 2.27
CA SER A 927 -20.61 -63.27 0.84
C SER A 927 -21.89 -63.51 0.02
N GLU A 928 -22.04 -62.86 -1.13
CA GLU A 928 -22.13 -63.57 -2.42
C GLU A 928 -21.95 -62.62 -3.64
N HIS A 929 -21.94 -63.21 -4.84
CA HIS A 929 -21.14 -62.73 -5.97
C HIS A 929 -21.72 -61.57 -6.82
N GLY A 930 -20.80 -60.74 -7.32
CA GLY A 930 -20.95 -59.93 -8.53
C GLY A 930 -19.57 -59.63 -9.12
N SER A 931 -19.32 -59.96 -10.40
CA SER A 931 -17.96 -59.93 -10.98
C SER A 931 -17.65 -58.62 -11.71
N VAL A 932 -16.47 -58.04 -11.42
CA VAL A 932 -15.90 -56.90 -12.14
C VAL A 932 -14.45 -57.23 -12.52
N ARG A 933 -14.04 -56.85 -13.74
CA ARG A 933 -12.71 -57.18 -14.30
C ARG A 933 -11.64 -56.20 -13.80
N PRO A 934 -10.37 -56.63 -13.67
CA PRO A 934 -9.27 -55.72 -13.32
C PRO A 934 -8.97 -54.76 -14.48
N LYS A 935 -8.57 -53.54 -14.13
CA LYS A 935 -7.79 -52.64 -14.99
C LYS A 935 -6.66 -51.99 -14.17
N GLU A 936 -5.46 -52.48 -14.44
CA GLU A 936 -4.17 -51.76 -14.47
C GLU A 936 -4.02 -50.54 -13.55
N ASN A 937 -3.32 -50.75 -12.42
CA ASN A 937 -2.64 -49.66 -11.71
C ASN A 937 -1.38 -49.22 -12.49
N ASN A 938 -0.96 -47.97 -12.28
CA ASN A 938 0.20 -47.35 -12.92
C ASN A 938 1.51 -48.15 -12.71
N PRO A 939 2.22 -48.61 -13.77
CA PRO A 939 3.38 -49.51 -13.64
C PRO A 939 4.62 -48.97 -12.93
N GLU A 940 4.82 -47.65 -12.83
CA GLU A 940 6.12 -47.06 -12.44
C GLU A 940 6.20 -46.58 -10.97
N ALA A 941 5.20 -46.86 -10.14
CA ALA A 941 5.15 -46.44 -8.73
C ALA A 941 6.05 -47.31 -7.82
N GLN A 942 7.38 -47.15 -7.91
CA GLN A 942 8.33 -47.81 -6.99
C GLN A 942 8.25 -47.23 -5.56
N VAL A 943 7.60 -47.97 -4.67
CA VAL A 943 7.65 -47.70 -3.22
C VAL A 943 8.95 -48.26 -2.63
N TRP A 944 9.91 -47.37 -2.35
CA TRP A 944 11.14 -47.76 -1.67
C TRP A 944 10.92 -47.84 -0.15
N GLY A 945 10.87 -49.08 0.36
CA GLY A 945 10.62 -49.39 1.77
C GLY A 945 11.79 -49.08 2.70
N ILE A 946 11.48 -48.92 3.99
CA ILE A 946 12.43 -48.53 5.05
C ILE A 946 13.49 -49.63 5.27
N GLY A 947 14.71 -49.38 4.79
CA GLY A 947 15.87 -50.24 5.04
C GLY A 947 16.51 -49.97 6.41
N LYS A 948 16.66 -51.02 7.23
CA LYS A 948 17.49 -50.96 8.45
C LYS A 948 18.96 -51.05 8.08
N SER A 949 19.75 -49.99 8.31
CA SER A 949 21.20 -50.13 8.47
C SER A 949 21.53 -50.55 9.91
N LYS A 950 22.61 -51.32 10.07
CA LYS A 950 23.25 -51.53 11.38
C LYS A 950 24.27 -50.40 11.63
N LEU A 951 24.66 -50.29 12.91
CA LEU A 951 25.80 -49.54 13.46
C LEU A 951 26.85 -49.09 12.44
#